data_AF-U6MSV3-F1
#
_entry.id   AF-U6MSV3-F1
#
_cell.length_a   1.000
_cell.length_b   1.000
_cell.length_c   1.000
_cell.angle_alpha   90.00
_cell.angle_beta   90.00
_cell.angle_gamma   90.00
#
_symmetry.space_group_name_H-M   'P 1'
#
loop_
_entity.id
_entity.type
_entity.pdbx_description
1 polymer ?
#
loop_
_entity_poly.entity_id
_entity_poly.type
_entity_poly.pdbx_seq_one_letter_code
_entity_poly.pdbx_strand_id
1 'polypeptide(L)'
;MVAVAGEDEWLELPALNIAVLLNSLISSQTNSQESYTGKIGWYRAALVSEIVDGRTVRCMPISSAADFSALMDEDEAAKVPPVTTALRVPSMVYVNMKEPPQSCIKCAIGKRRQEQQLFQLTGIETPRVDFDEAHLADPGRCSSTRAYGSQHMDLEAEPMGTASAASLSDLVLGRVVLLQIDSIDGDEGWHGRMLLPAVCNSQVEGEDKVEKLYKLLASKAMAWEEALNGELEDLPESESEWDRVEAIARLIMERRDAEGVEDILTFFFGTVFDCSVCPPTMAVTDVAYVMLFRGLAWVDARSLFRFSEENRGESVQHMLAVQEGAETQRRGLWSLPFDLFEKLPVPDRRRFSGERSDFPALLIAQLLNHAQALEGEARKHKNRRIQQRFFAALVVRVVDGDTVRLVPVLSDEAVRLHVDPAERLMMTKVKGAMSVSTRWIMDCPYCPEVELSSWSSEEKSEENMSMDSRSILTQVYGIDAPEIRVGGIRQRYAGRSKHRRAEDYGSFYLDSGGQPLGVAATRALAELVLGRVVLVKNLGDDCHNRLVGRIFVPAVSDVLIDKRKKYKKFFAALLSRMRAQGLVKGPLAPGVKGVVEAVKKLSREEVKGLDLQSTILQCLQEIRLDTISGLVDASEELLRRGLAIVYKGWNVKYDGDTQKERLNHLESTAERRLCGRWGLPEYCRVDPKDFRREHGRNRGGKPRANRGHCTDALLGIKEAVSIPERKSETAGT
;
A
#
# COMPACT_ATOMS: atom_id res chain seq x y z
N MET A 1 40.18 31.40 31.22
CA MET A 1 40.24 31.74 29.78
C MET A 1 41.26 30.82 29.13
N VAL A 2 40.80 29.66 28.66
CA VAL A 2 41.56 28.79 27.76
C VAL A 2 40.85 28.94 26.43
N ALA A 3 41.49 29.62 25.48
CA ALA A 3 41.02 29.69 24.11
C ALA A 3 41.33 28.34 23.46
N VAL A 4 40.31 27.52 23.29
CA VAL A 4 40.35 26.37 22.39
C VAL A 4 40.06 26.94 21.00
N ALA A 5 41.12 27.26 20.27
CA ALA A 5 41.06 27.30 18.81
C ALA A 5 41.10 25.84 18.36
N GLY A 6 39.95 25.17 18.43
CA GLY A 6 39.74 23.87 17.82
C GLY A 6 39.47 24.08 16.34
N GLU A 7 40.00 23.19 15.51
CA GLU A 7 39.69 23.09 14.10
C GLU A 7 38.16 23.13 13.94
N ASP A 8 37.65 24.12 13.20
CA ASP A 8 36.21 24.34 13.03
C ASP A 8 35.60 23.06 12.43
N GLU A 9 34.94 22.25 13.27
CA GLU A 9 34.11 21.13 12.82
C GLU A 9 33.07 21.70 11.84
N TRP A 10 33.14 21.26 10.58
CA TRP A 10 32.35 21.82 9.50
C TRP A 10 30.90 21.40 9.69
N LEU A 11 30.08 22.33 10.17
CA LEU A 11 28.63 22.14 10.28
C LEU A 11 28.04 21.77 8.91
N GLU A 12 27.59 20.52 8.77
CA GLU A 12 26.95 20.06 7.54
C GLU A 12 25.43 20.24 7.60
N LEU A 13 24.90 20.90 6.57
CA LEU A 13 23.48 21.16 6.37
C LEU A 13 23.03 20.52 5.04
N PRO A 14 22.54 19.27 5.05
CA PRO A 14 22.20 18.56 3.81
C PRO A 14 21.21 19.31 2.91
N ALA A 15 20.22 20.01 3.48
CA ALA A 15 19.30 20.84 2.71
C ALA A 15 20.00 21.99 1.96
N LEU A 16 21.02 22.61 2.56
CA LEU A 16 21.82 23.66 1.92
C LEU A 16 22.66 23.08 0.79
N ASN A 17 23.36 21.98 1.03
CA ASN A 17 24.18 21.31 0.04
C ASN A 17 23.35 20.89 -1.18
N ILE A 18 22.17 20.30 -0.94
CA ILE A 18 21.23 19.93 -2.01
C ILE A 18 20.71 21.18 -2.75
N ALA A 19 20.35 22.26 -2.05
CA ALA A 19 19.89 23.48 -2.70
C ALA A 19 20.97 24.08 -3.61
N VAL A 20 22.22 24.13 -3.16
CA VAL A 20 23.37 24.61 -3.94
C VAL A 20 23.58 23.74 -5.18
N LEU A 21 23.56 22.42 -5.01
CA LEU A 21 23.67 21.47 -6.11
C LEU A 21 22.59 21.73 -7.17
N LEU A 22 21.31 21.68 -6.79
CA LEU A 22 20.19 21.84 -7.73
C LEU A 22 20.21 23.20 -8.44
N ASN A 23 20.50 24.29 -7.73
CA ASN A 23 20.60 25.62 -8.36
C ASN A 23 21.79 25.75 -9.32
N SER A 24 22.92 25.11 -9.01
CA SER A 24 24.09 25.11 -9.90
C SER A 24 23.79 24.40 -11.22
N LEU A 25 23.03 23.31 -11.15
CA LEU A 25 22.58 22.51 -12.29
C LEU A 25 21.56 23.26 -13.16
N ILE A 26 20.68 24.07 -12.56
CA ILE A 26 19.72 24.90 -13.31
C ILE A 26 20.43 26.08 -13.99
N SER A 27 21.40 26.69 -13.30
CA SER A 27 22.09 27.89 -13.80
C SER A 27 22.96 27.60 -15.03
N SER A 28 23.53 26.40 -15.15
CA SER A 28 24.37 26.01 -16.29
C SER A 28 23.59 25.98 -17.61
N GLN A 29 22.28 25.72 -17.59
CA GLN A 29 21.42 25.66 -18.77
C GLN A 29 21.01 27.04 -19.30
N THR A 30 20.81 28.01 -18.41
CA THR A 30 20.28 29.35 -18.77
C THR A 30 21.23 30.22 -19.60
N ASN A 31 22.49 29.80 -19.78
CA ASN A 31 23.42 30.46 -20.70
C ASN A 31 23.09 30.22 -22.19
N SER A 32 22.17 29.29 -22.49
CA SER A 32 21.59 29.13 -23.83
C SER A 32 20.38 30.07 -23.99
N GLN A 33 20.60 31.13 -24.77
CA GLN A 33 19.87 32.41 -24.74
C GLN A 33 18.48 32.41 -25.41
N GLU A 34 17.62 31.42 -25.12
CA GLU A 34 16.20 31.47 -25.48
C GLU A 34 15.33 31.43 -24.22
N SER A 35 14.43 32.41 -24.10
CA SER A 35 13.57 32.65 -22.94
C SER A 35 12.66 31.47 -22.64
N TYR A 36 13.16 30.50 -21.88
CA TYR A 36 12.33 29.50 -21.23
C TYR A 36 11.46 30.22 -20.19
N THR A 37 10.24 30.56 -20.61
CA THR A 37 9.14 30.98 -19.72
C THR A 37 8.51 29.77 -19.00
N GLY A 38 9.13 28.60 -19.08
CA GLY A 38 8.75 27.37 -18.42
C GLY A 38 9.17 27.39 -16.94
N LYS A 39 8.20 27.18 -16.06
CA LYS A 39 8.28 27.15 -14.60
C LYS A 39 9.30 26.12 -14.08
N ILE A 40 10.59 26.45 -14.08
CA ILE A 40 11.57 25.73 -13.26
C ILE A 40 11.52 26.36 -11.87
N GLY A 41 11.06 25.60 -10.88
CA GLY A 41 11.00 26.05 -9.49
C GLY A 41 12.39 26.37 -8.95
N TRP A 42 12.49 27.34 -8.04
CA TRP A 42 13.75 27.70 -7.41
C TRP A 42 13.94 26.92 -6.12
N TYR A 43 15.14 26.38 -5.89
CA TYR A 43 15.45 25.63 -4.68
C TYR A 43 16.11 26.54 -3.65
N ARG A 44 15.69 26.47 -2.39
CA ARG A 44 16.29 27.30 -1.34
C ARG A 44 16.34 26.57 -0.01
N ALA A 45 17.47 26.62 0.67
CA ALA A 45 17.53 26.19 2.06
C ALA A 45 16.99 27.30 2.97
N ALA A 46 16.19 26.92 3.97
CA ALA A 46 15.65 27.88 4.94
C ALA A 46 15.47 27.25 6.32
N LEU A 47 15.74 28.04 7.37
CA LEU A 47 15.41 27.69 8.75
C LEU A 47 13.95 28.03 9.03
N VAL A 48 13.16 27.06 9.47
CA VAL A 48 11.77 27.34 9.89
C VAL A 48 11.76 27.89 11.32
N SER A 49 11.40 29.16 11.47
CA SER A 49 11.42 29.85 12.75
C SER A 49 10.06 29.89 13.44
N GLU A 50 8.97 29.84 12.68
CA GLU A 50 7.60 29.98 13.20
C GLU A 50 6.60 29.17 12.38
N ILE A 51 5.62 28.58 13.06
CA ILE A 51 4.47 27.91 12.47
C ILE A 51 3.27 28.84 12.55
N VAL A 52 2.75 29.23 11.39
CA VAL A 52 1.59 30.12 11.27
C VAL A 52 0.29 29.33 11.27
N ASP A 53 0.24 28.19 10.58
CA ASP A 53 -0.89 27.26 10.59
C ASP A 53 -0.44 25.83 10.22
N GLY A 54 -1.38 24.93 9.93
CA GLY A 54 -1.09 23.54 9.52
C GLY A 54 -0.33 23.37 8.20
N ARG A 55 -0.15 24.43 7.40
CA ARG A 55 0.53 24.41 6.11
C ARG A 55 1.42 25.62 5.81
N THR A 56 1.43 26.62 6.67
CA THR A 56 2.11 27.90 6.47
C THR A 56 3.13 28.11 7.59
N VAL A 57 4.33 28.50 7.21
CA VAL A 57 5.44 28.77 8.13
C VAL A 57 6.09 30.11 7.83
N ARG A 58 6.77 30.69 8.82
CA ARG A 58 7.80 31.70 8.56
C ARG A 58 9.15 31.04 8.57
N CYS A 59 9.94 31.34 7.56
CA CYS A 59 11.28 30.79 7.41
C CYS A 59 12.30 31.90 7.13
N MET A 60 13.55 31.62 7.47
CA MET A 60 14.69 32.50 7.23
C MET A 60 15.59 31.82 6.21
N PRO A 61 15.80 32.41 5.02
CA PRO A 61 16.61 31.79 3.99
C PRO A 61 18.08 31.70 4.42
N ILE A 62 18.70 30.54 4.18
CA ILE A 62 20.09 30.25 4.52
C ILE A 62 20.89 30.14 3.23
N SER A 63 22.04 30.82 3.17
CA SER A 63 22.97 30.74 2.04
C SER A 63 24.30 30.11 2.42
N SER A 64 24.60 30.02 3.72
CA SER A 64 25.83 29.43 4.25
C SER A 64 25.60 28.82 5.64
N ALA A 65 26.46 27.89 6.06
CA ALA A 65 26.43 27.33 7.42
C ALA A 65 26.61 28.43 8.50
N ALA A 66 27.39 29.47 8.20
CA ALA A 66 27.58 30.62 9.09
C ALA A 66 26.28 31.41 9.33
N ASP A 67 25.38 31.49 8.33
CA ASP A 67 24.06 32.11 8.52
C ASP A 67 23.24 31.35 9.57
N PHE A 68 23.29 30.02 9.54
CA PHE A 68 22.58 29.19 10.50
C PHE A 68 23.12 29.35 11.92
N SER A 69 24.45 29.28 12.11
CA SER A 69 25.08 29.49 13.42
C SER A 69 24.82 30.88 13.99
N ALA A 70 24.57 31.88 13.14
CA ALA A 70 24.18 33.22 13.59
C ALA A 70 22.70 33.32 13.99
N LEU A 71 21.84 32.45 13.47
CA LEU A 71 20.39 32.49 13.67
C LEU A 71 19.91 31.64 14.84
N MET A 72 20.53 30.48 15.06
CA MET A 72 20.10 29.51 16.07
C MET A 72 21.21 29.30 17.10
N ASP A 73 20.88 29.51 18.37
CA ASP A 73 21.79 29.18 19.47
C ASP A 73 21.79 27.67 19.74
N GLU A 74 22.86 27.18 20.37
CA GLU A 74 23.03 25.75 20.65
C GLU A 74 21.95 25.20 21.59
N ASP A 75 21.43 26.03 22.51
CA ASP A 75 20.42 25.63 23.49
C ASP A 75 19.05 25.41 22.84
N GLU A 76 18.63 26.25 21.89
CA GLU A 76 17.43 26.09 21.09
C GLU A 76 17.59 24.96 20.07
N ALA A 77 18.78 24.83 19.45
CA ALA A 77 19.09 23.71 18.55
C ALA A 77 18.94 22.36 19.27
N ALA A 78 19.40 22.26 20.52
CA ALA A 78 19.29 21.05 21.34
C ALA A 78 17.84 20.67 21.69
N LYS A 79 16.88 21.60 21.59
CA LYS A 79 15.45 21.31 21.81
C LYS A 79 14.78 20.70 20.58
N VAL A 80 15.37 20.86 19.39
CA VAL A 80 14.79 20.34 18.14
C VAL A 80 14.94 18.82 18.12
N PRO A 81 13.84 18.05 18.12
CA PRO A 81 13.96 16.61 18.13
C PRO A 81 14.53 16.08 16.80
N PRO A 82 15.22 14.93 16.80
CA PRO A 82 15.62 14.25 15.57
C PRO A 82 14.46 14.07 14.59
N VAL A 83 14.71 14.23 13.28
CA VAL A 83 13.71 14.05 12.20
C VAL A 83 13.11 12.65 12.25
N THR A 84 13.96 11.65 12.46
CA THR A 84 13.53 10.25 12.59
C THR A 84 12.56 10.05 13.75
N THR A 85 12.75 10.77 14.86
CA THR A 85 11.83 10.78 16.00
C THR A 85 10.53 11.50 15.65
N ALA A 86 10.62 12.67 15.00
CA ALA A 86 9.46 13.44 14.59
C ALA A 86 8.57 12.63 13.63
N LEU A 87 9.13 11.93 12.65
CA LEU A 87 8.40 11.11 11.69
C LEU A 87 7.68 9.91 12.34
N ARG A 88 8.22 9.36 13.44
CA ARG A 88 7.65 8.24 14.21
C ARG A 88 6.39 8.60 14.99
N VAL A 89 6.10 9.88 15.20
CA VAL A 89 4.96 10.30 16.02
C VAL A 89 3.65 9.92 15.33
N PRO A 90 2.82 9.03 15.90
CA PRO A 90 1.55 8.65 15.29
C PRO A 90 0.54 9.79 15.41
N SER A 91 -0.39 9.87 14.44
CA SER A 91 -1.40 10.93 14.40
C SER A 91 -2.20 11.07 15.71
N MET A 92 -2.43 9.96 16.42
CA MET A 92 -3.17 9.97 17.70
C MET A 92 -2.47 10.76 18.82
N VAL A 93 -1.16 10.99 18.74
CA VAL A 93 -0.44 11.81 19.74
C VAL A 93 -0.86 13.27 19.60
N TYR A 94 -0.92 13.79 18.37
CA TYR A 94 -1.35 15.15 18.09
C TYR A 94 -2.82 15.42 18.46
N VAL A 95 -3.64 14.37 18.46
CA VAL A 95 -5.05 14.45 18.88
C VAL A 95 -5.21 14.55 20.40
N ASN A 96 -4.22 14.09 21.17
CA ASN A 96 -4.27 13.99 22.63
C ASN A 96 -3.15 14.78 23.32
N MET A 97 -2.63 15.84 22.69
CA MET A 97 -1.57 16.67 23.27
C MET A 97 -2.08 17.34 24.54
N LYS A 98 -1.31 17.32 25.64
CA LYS A 98 -1.72 17.97 26.91
C LYS A 98 -1.37 19.45 26.97
N GLU A 99 -0.47 19.90 26.11
CA GLU A 99 0.10 21.24 26.07
C GLU A 99 -0.02 21.76 24.63
N PRO A 100 -0.14 23.09 24.44
CA PRO A 100 -0.13 23.67 23.10
C PRO A 100 1.20 23.38 22.40
N PRO A 101 1.20 23.17 21.08
CA PRO A 101 2.45 22.97 20.35
C PRO A 101 3.33 24.20 20.44
N GLN A 102 4.64 23.99 20.46
CA GLN A 102 5.58 25.07 20.25
C GLN A 102 5.34 25.65 18.85
N SER A 103 5.05 26.94 18.74
CA SER A 103 4.79 27.60 17.45
C SER A 103 5.97 28.43 16.97
N CYS A 104 6.93 28.74 17.83
CA CYS A 104 8.09 29.56 17.47
C CYS A 104 9.37 29.08 18.18
N ILE A 105 10.50 29.34 17.53
CA ILE A 105 11.83 29.25 18.14
C ILE A 105 12.41 30.64 18.27
N LYS A 106 13.11 30.88 19.37
CA LYS A 106 13.84 32.12 19.57
C LYS A 106 15.05 32.13 18.65
N CYS A 107 14.94 32.83 17.53
CA CYS A 107 16.10 33.11 16.70
C CYS A 107 16.87 34.31 17.27
N ALA A 108 18.20 34.23 17.29
CA ALA A 108 19.06 35.34 17.66
C ALA A 108 19.03 36.38 16.52
N ILE A 109 17.98 37.20 16.48
CA ILE A 109 17.88 38.30 15.51
C ILE A 109 18.87 39.38 15.95
N GLY A 110 20.12 39.25 15.51
CA GLY A 110 21.10 40.33 15.58
C GLY A 110 20.58 41.58 14.86
N LYS A 111 21.30 42.70 14.96
CA LYS A 111 20.89 43.99 14.32
C LYS A 111 20.62 43.91 12.81
N ARG A 112 21.01 42.82 12.13
CA ARG A 112 20.58 42.53 10.76
C ARG A 112 19.18 41.93 10.81
N ARG A 113 18.17 42.75 10.46
CA ARG A 113 16.83 42.26 10.12
C ARG A 113 16.96 41.41 8.85
N GLN A 114 17.26 40.12 8.99
CA GLN A 114 16.94 39.19 7.92
C GLN A 114 15.42 39.14 7.81
N GLU A 115 14.93 39.34 6.59
CA GLU A 115 13.51 39.30 6.31
C GLU A 115 13.01 37.87 6.43
N GLN A 116 12.10 37.66 7.37
CA GLN A 116 11.34 36.42 7.46
C GLN A 116 10.44 36.31 6.23
N GLN A 117 10.47 35.16 5.58
CA GLN A 117 9.65 34.87 4.42
C GLN A 117 8.52 33.92 4.80
N LEU A 118 7.31 34.26 4.37
CA LEU A 118 6.16 33.39 4.53
C LEU A 118 6.26 32.28 3.48
N PHE A 119 6.19 31.03 3.89
CA PHE A 119 6.18 29.88 2.99
C PHE A 119 4.93 29.03 3.23
N GLN A 120 4.21 28.71 2.15
CA GLN A 120 3.00 27.91 2.19
C GLN A 120 3.17 26.62 1.37
N LEU A 121 2.84 25.48 1.99
CA LEU A 121 2.84 24.18 1.32
C LEU A 121 1.79 24.14 0.20
N THR A 122 2.20 23.80 -1.01
CA THR A 122 1.31 23.60 -2.17
C THR A 122 0.75 22.17 -2.21
N GLY A 123 -0.36 21.99 -2.93
CA GLY A 123 -0.98 20.68 -3.16
C GLY A 123 -1.82 20.15 -1.99
N ILE A 124 -1.75 20.75 -0.81
CA ILE A 124 -2.58 20.39 0.35
C ILE A 124 -3.34 21.58 0.95
N GLU A 125 -4.47 21.27 1.57
CA GLU A 125 -5.19 22.09 2.52
C GLU A 125 -5.11 21.43 3.90
N THR A 126 -5.17 22.25 4.95
CA THR A 126 -5.22 21.80 6.34
C THR A 126 -6.39 22.46 7.04
N PRO A 127 -6.91 21.85 8.12
CA PRO A 127 -7.92 22.52 8.92
C PRO A 127 -7.36 23.84 9.45
N ARG A 128 -8.19 24.88 9.42
CA ARG A 128 -7.81 26.20 9.93
C ARG A 128 -7.61 26.16 11.44
N VAL A 129 -6.52 26.76 11.88
CA VAL A 129 -6.23 27.05 13.29
C VAL A 129 -6.19 28.56 13.46
N ASP A 130 -6.67 29.04 14.59
CA ASP A 130 -6.52 30.43 15.00
C ASP A 130 -5.57 30.47 16.20
N PHE A 131 -4.41 31.09 16.03
CA PHE A 131 -3.38 31.21 17.06
C PHE A 131 -3.46 32.52 17.83
N ASP A 132 -4.54 33.30 17.69
CA ASP A 132 -4.62 34.66 18.24
C ASP A 132 -4.13 34.72 19.71
N GLU A 133 -2.95 35.33 19.90
CA GLU A 133 -2.20 35.29 21.16
C GLU A 133 -3.01 35.88 22.33
N ALA A 134 -3.95 36.77 22.02
CA ALA A 134 -4.89 37.36 22.98
C ALA A 134 -5.73 36.31 23.72
N HIS A 135 -6.01 35.17 23.10
CA HIS A 135 -6.77 34.08 23.72
C HIS A 135 -5.90 33.13 24.57
N LEU A 136 -4.60 33.03 24.27
CA LEU A 136 -3.65 32.22 25.04
C LEU A 136 -3.11 32.95 26.28
N ALA A 137 -3.10 34.29 26.25
CA ALA A 137 -2.55 35.12 27.31
C ALA A 137 -3.48 35.39 28.52
N ASP A 138 -4.76 34.96 28.49
CA ASP A 138 -5.68 35.06 29.63
C ASP A 138 -5.91 33.70 30.32
N PRO A 139 -4.97 33.26 31.19
CA PRO A 139 -5.12 32.02 31.96
C PRO A 139 -6.31 32.04 32.93
N GLY A 140 -6.92 33.22 33.18
CA GLY A 140 -8.02 33.40 34.13
C GLY A 140 -9.38 32.86 33.67
N ARG A 141 -9.58 32.65 32.36
CA ARG A 141 -10.82 32.05 31.81
C ARG A 141 -10.72 30.54 31.55
N CYS A 142 -9.55 29.94 31.72
CA CYS A 142 -9.33 28.52 31.52
C CYS A 142 -9.31 27.79 32.88
N SER A 143 -10.43 27.17 33.26
CA SER A 143 -10.51 26.31 34.44
C SER A 143 -9.39 25.25 34.43
N SER A 144 -8.60 25.20 35.50
CA SER A 144 -7.32 24.50 35.71
C SER A 144 -7.34 22.96 35.67
N THR A 145 -8.28 22.35 34.96
CA THR A 145 -8.40 20.89 34.78
C THR A 145 -8.74 20.50 33.34
N ARG A 146 -8.33 21.31 32.35
CA ARG A 146 -8.48 20.96 30.94
C ARG A 146 -7.34 20.07 30.49
N ALA A 147 -7.49 18.76 30.69
CA ALA A 147 -6.85 17.81 29.79
C ALA A 147 -7.46 18.03 28.41
N TYR A 148 -6.63 18.33 27.41
CA TYR A 148 -6.95 18.36 25.98
C TYR A 148 -7.34 16.94 25.51
N GLY A 149 -8.48 16.45 26.00
CA GLY A 149 -9.11 15.24 25.50
C GLY A 149 -9.81 15.53 24.18
N SER A 150 -9.85 14.51 23.32
CA SER A 150 -10.46 14.37 21.98
C SER A 150 -11.81 15.06 21.65
N GLN A 151 -12.43 15.81 22.56
CA GLN A 151 -13.76 16.43 22.38
C GLN A 151 -13.75 17.97 22.43
N HIS A 152 -12.62 18.62 22.75
CA HIS A 152 -12.56 20.08 22.90
C HIS A 152 -11.32 20.71 22.26
N MET A 153 -11.16 20.54 20.96
CA MET A 153 -10.28 21.40 20.18
C MET A 153 -11.16 22.23 19.25
N ASP A 154 -11.04 23.54 19.43
CA ASP A 154 -11.46 24.61 18.53
C ASP A 154 -12.96 24.98 18.59
N LEU A 155 -13.37 25.73 19.64
CA LEU A 155 -14.70 26.36 19.70
C LEU A 155 -14.93 27.37 18.56
N GLU A 156 -13.85 27.88 17.93
CA GLU A 156 -13.88 28.85 16.82
C GLU A 156 -13.04 28.44 15.59
N ALA A 157 -12.17 27.42 15.69
CA ALA A 157 -11.35 26.91 14.57
C ALA A 157 -11.90 25.57 14.02
N GLU A 158 -11.33 25.10 12.91
CA GLU A 158 -11.77 23.86 12.26
C GLU A 158 -11.23 22.63 13.02
N PRO A 159 -12.01 21.53 13.14
CA PRO A 159 -11.57 20.33 13.82
C PRO A 159 -10.19 19.86 13.35
N MET A 160 -9.28 19.65 14.32
CA MET A 160 -7.88 19.22 14.12
C MET A 160 -6.95 20.30 13.56
N GLY A 161 -7.32 21.58 13.54
CA GLY A 161 -6.43 22.68 13.13
C GLY A 161 -5.16 22.71 13.98
N THR A 162 -5.32 22.73 15.29
CA THR A 162 -4.21 22.72 16.26
C THR A 162 -3.34 21.46 16.14
N ALA A 163 -3.95 20.28 15.90
CA ALA A 163 -3.20 19.03 15.70
C ALA A 163 -2.37 19.05 14.40
N SER A 164 -2.89 19.71 13.36
CA SER A 164 -2.19 19.85 12.08
C SER A 164 -0.99 20.79 12.22
N ALA A 165 -1.17 21.94 12.87
CA ALA A 165 -0.07 22.86 13.14
C ALA A 165 0.98 22.28 14.09
N ALA A 166 0.57 21.49 15.09
CA ALA A 166 1.49 20.76 15.96
C ALA A 166 2.32 19.73 15.21
N SER A 167 1.69 18.95 14.32
CA SER A 167 2.40 18.00 13.47
C SER A 167 3.39 18.72 12.54
N LEU A 168 3.01 19.85 11.97
CA LEU A 168 3.95 20.64 11.16
C LEU A 168 5.11 21.16 12.01
N SER A 169 4.83 21.70 13.21
CA SER A 169 5.85 22.15 14.15
C SER A 169 6.87 21.06 14.46
N ASP A 170 6.39 19.90 14.91
CA ASP A 170 7.24 18.75 15.22
C ASP A 170 8.12 18.33 14.05
N LEU A 171 7.63 18.47 12.81
CA LEU A 171 8.34 18.10 11.60
C LEU A 171 9.40 19.10 11.17
N VAL A 172 9.15 20.41 11.30
CA VAL A 172 9.97 21.42 10.62
C VAL A 172 10.51 22.54 11.50
N LEU A 173 9.87 22.83 12.65
CA LEU A 173 10.28 23.95 13.50
C LEU A 173 11.73 23.76 13.97
N GLY A 174 12.58 24.77 13.74
CA GLY A 174 14.00 24.76 14.10
C GLY A 174 14.90 23.97 13.17
N ARG A 175 14.37 23.47 12.05
CA ARG A 175 15.12 22.70 11.07
C ARG A 175 15.42 23.51 9.84
N VAL A 176 16.56 23.19 9.22
CA VAL A 176 16.89 23.65 7.88
C VAL A 176 16.22 22.72 6.87
N VAL A 177 15.26 23.26 6.13
CA VAL A 177 14.50 22.53 5.11
C VAL A 177 14.90 22.99 3.72
N LEU A 178 14.66 22.14 2.72
CA LEU A 178 14.82 22.46 1.31
C LEU A 178 13.46 22.87 0.73
N LEU A 179 13.34 24.10 0.27
CA LEU A 179 12.14 24.67 -0.33
C LEU A 179 12.25 24.59 -1.85
N GLN A 180 11.30 23.93 -2.51
CA GLN A 180 11.08 24.03 -3.95
C GLN A 180 9.97 25.05 -4.18
N ILE A 181 10.33 26.27 -4.59
CA ILE A 181 9.40 27.39 -4.75
C ILE A 181 8.74 27.31 -6.13
N ASP A 182 7.43 27.07 -6.15
CA ASP A 182 6.61 26.95 -7.37
C ASP A 182 6.12 28.32 -7.86
N SER A 183 5.77 29.21 -6.92
CA SER A 183 5.30 30.56 -7.21
C SER A 183 5.58 31.52 -6.06
N ILE A 184 5.67 32.80 -6.38
CA ILE A 184 5.77 33.91 -5.43
C ILE A 184 4.50 34.75 -5.59
N ASP A 185 3.76 34.92 -4.50
CA ASP A 185 2.56 35.74 -4.46
C ASP A 185 2.91 37.25 -4.40
N GLY A 186 1.95 38.12 -4.70
CA GLY A 186 2.16 39.57 -4.78
C GLY A 186 2.66 40.23 -3.48
N ASP A 187 2.49 39.55 -2.35
CA ASP A 187 2.97 39.95 -1.03
C ASP A 187 4.33 39.30 -0.68
N GLU A 188 5.09 38.86 -1.69
CA GLU A 188 6.38 38.15 -1.60
C GLU A 188 6.33 36.76 -0.94
N GLY A 189 5.14 36.29 -0.55
CA GLY A 189 4.93 34.95 0.00
C GLY A 189 5.34 33.85 -0.99
N TRP A 190 6.04 32.85 -0.49
CA TRP A 190 6.48 31.69 -1.27
C TRP A 190 5.47 30.56 -1.17
N HIS A 191 5.17 29.94 -2.30
CA HIS A 191 4.32 28.77 -2.38
C HIS A 191 5.12 27.66 -3.03
N GLY A 192 5.15 26.49 -2.41
CA GLY A 192 5.91 25.39 -2.96
C GLY A 192 5.88 24.12 -2.14
N ARG A 193 6.81 23.21 -2.47
CA ARG A 193 7.04 21.98 -1.73
C ARG A 193 8.14 22.19 -0.69
N MET A 194 7.93 21.65 0.50
CA MET A 194 8.94 21.63 1.55
C MET A 194 9.48 20.21 1.67
N LEU A 195 10.77 20.07 1.40
CA LEU A 195 11.49 18.81 1.37
C LEU A 195 12.38 18.75 2.62
N LEU A 196 12.17 17.71 3.41
CA LEU A 196 12.84 17.48 4.68
C LEU A 196 13.83 16.32 4.52
N PRO A 197 15.15 16.58 4.48
CA PRO A 197 16.14 15.52 4.52
C PRO A 197 16.01 14.70 5.81
N ALA A 198 16.27 13.40 5.75
CA ALA A 198 16.24 12.51 6.91
C ALA A 198 17.21 12.93 8.03
N VAL A 199 18.19 13.75 7.67
CA VAL A 199 19.19 14.35 8.54
C VAL A 199 19.25 15.85 8.24
N CYS A 200 18.77 16.68 9.17
CA CYS A 200 18.66 18.14 8.92
C CYS A 200 19.91 18.93 9.32
N ASN A 201 20.60 18.48 10.36
CA ASN A 201 21.77 19.15 10.92
C ASN A 201 22.69 18.11 11.58
N SER A 202 23.98 18.11 11.24
CA SER A 202 24.99 17.24 11.87
C SER A 202 25.07 17.42 13.39
N GLN A 203 24.82 18.62 13.94
CA GLN A 203 24.82 18.86 15.39
C GLN A 203 23.67 18.16 16.13
N VAL A 204 22.51 18.03 15.48
CA VAL A 204 21.32 17.43 16.09
C VAL A 204 21.31 15.91 15.91
N GLU A 205 21.79 15.45 14.75
CA GLU A 205 21.64 14.05 14.33
C GLU A 205 22.94 13.24 14.35
N GLY A 206 24.10 13.89 14.38
CA GLY A 206 25.44 13.29 14.29
C GLY A 206 25.97 13.20 12.86
N GLU A 207 27.29 13.42 12.69
CA GLU A 207 27.99 13.35 11.40
C GLU A 207 27.84 11.98 10.72
N ASP A 208 27.95 10.89 11.49
CA ASP A 208 27.77 9.51 10.99
C ASP A 208 26.46 9.32 10.21
N LYS A 209 25.38 10.01 10.63
CA LYS A 209 24.09 9.93 9.94
C LYS A 209 24.08 10.72 8.64
N VAL A 210 24.75 11.86 8.59
CA VAL A 210 24.90 12.65 7.37
C VAL A 210 25.72 11.88 6.34
N GLU A 211 26.84 11.30 6.76
CA GLU A 211 27.67 10.46 5.90
C GLU A 211 26.87 9.26 5.37
N LYS A 212 26.10 8.59 6.25
CA LYS A 212 25.19 7.51 5.85
C LYS A 212 24.14 7.99 4.82
N LEU A 213 23.60 9.19 4.99
CA LEU A 213 22.64 9.76 4.04
C LEU A 213 23.28 9.93 2.66
N TYR A 214 24.47 10.54 2.60
CA TYR A 214 25.17 10.75 1.32
C TYR A 214 25.58 9.44 0.66
N LYS A 215 26.08 8.46 1.43
CA LYS A 215 26.37 7.10 0.92
C LYS A 215 25.16 6.46 0.26
N LEU A 216 23.98 6.56 0.89
CA LEU A 216 22.74 6.01 0.35
C LEU A 216 22.30 6.73 -0.92
N LEU A 217 22.37 8.06 -0.94
CA LEU A 217 22.04 8.86 -2.11
C LEU A 217 22.98 8.55 -3.29
N ALA A 218 24.30 8.47 -3.05
CA ALA A 218 25.28 8.12 -4.07
C ALA A 218 25.04 6.71 -4.62
N SER A 219 24.87 5.72 -3.74
CA SER A 219 24.63 4.33 -4.15
C SER A 219 23.36 4.18 -5.00
N LYS A 220 22.27 4.87 -4.64
CA LYS A 220 21.03 4.84 -5.42
C LYS A 220 21.13 5.58 -6.74
N ALA A 221 21.81 6.74 -6.76
CA ALA A 221 22.05 7.47 -8.00
C ALA A 221 22.88 6.64 -8.99
N MET A 222 23.95 5.98 -8.52
CA MET A 222 24.75 5.06 -9.35
C MET A 222 23.92 3.91 -9.91
N ALA A 223 23.21 3.17 -9.05
CA ALA A 223 22.43 2.01 -9.49
C ALA A 223 21.34 2.37 -10.51
N TRP A 224 20.74 3.55 -10.37
CA TRP A 224 19.74 4.05 -11.31
C TRP A 224 20.36 4.43 -12.65
N GLU A 225 21.49 5.14 -12.62
CA GLU A 225 22.20 5.53 -13.84
C GLU A 225 22.77 4.31 -14.59
N GLU A 226 23.28 3.31 -13.86
CA GLU A 226 23.72 2.03 -14.42
C GLU A 226 22.57 1.27 -15.10
N ALA A 227 21.38 1.27 -14.47
CA ALA A 227 20.21 0.60 -15.02
C ALA A 227 19.73 1.23 -16.34
N LEU A 228 20.01 2.52 -16.55
CA LEU A 228 19.54 3.26 -17.72
C LEU A 228 20.57 3.33 -18.83
N ASN A 229 21.85 3.51 -18.48
CA ASN A 229 22.91 3.83 -19.43
C ASN A 229 24.06 2.80 -19.44
N GLY A 230 24.00 1.74 -18.64
CA GLY A 230 25.06 0.73 -18.51
C GLY A 230 26.15 1.13 -17.52
N GLU A 231 27.23 0.36 -17.45
CA GLU A 231 28.33 0.59 -16.48
C GLU A 231 28.91 2.02 -16.59
N LEU A 232 29.07 2.66 -15.43
CA LEU A 232 29.68 3.98 -15.29
C LEU A 232 31.20 3.85 -15.33
N GLU A 233 31.79 3.93 -16.52
CA GLU A 233 33.24 4.12 -16.65
C GLU A 233 33.60 5.57 -16.25
N ASP A 234 34.68 5.76 -15.48
CA ASP A 234 35.31 7.05 -15.15
C ASP A 234 34.62 7.99 -14.12
N LEU A 235 33.93 7.48 -13.09
CA LEU A 235 33.62 8.32 -11.93
C LEU A 235 34.92 8.66 -11.17
N PRO A 236 35.22 9.95 -10.90
CA PRO A 236 36.41 10.32 -10.15
C PRO A 236 36.39 9.67 -8.75
N GLU A 237 37.52 9.12 -8.32
CA GLU A 237 37.73 8.70 -6.93
C GLU A 237 37.65 9.95 -6.04
N SER A 238 36.46 10.30 -5.58
CA SER A 238 36.25 11.42 -4.67
C SER A 238 36.63 11.04 -3.23
N GLU A 239 37.17 12.02 -2.51
CA GLU A 239 37.53 11.94 -1.10
C GLU A 239 36.31 11.96 -0.16
N SER A 240 35.14 12.45 -0.61
CA SER A 240 33.92 12.52 0.20
C SER A 240 32.68 11.92 -0.49
N GLU A 241 31.75 11.41 0.30
CA GLU A 241 30.51 10.82 -0.24
C GLU A 241 29.59 11.90 -0.85
N TRP A 242 29.72 13.15 -0.42
CA TRP A 242 28.99 14.27 -1.02
C TRP A 242 29.52 14.58 -2.43
N ASP A 243 30.84 14.67 -2.66
CA ASP A 243 31.31 14.98 -4.02
C ASP A 243 30.99 13.83 -4.98
N ARG A 244 30.84 12.59 -4.50
CA ARG A 244 30.28 11.49 -5.30
C ARG A 244 28.84 11.78 -5.72
N VAL A 245 27.96 12.17 -4.79
CA VAL A 245 26.57 12.57 -5.11
C VAL A 245 26.57 13.71 -6.14
N GLU A 246 27.41 14.72 -5.94
CA GLU A 246 27.53 15.86 -6.85
C GLU A 246 28.03 15.45 -8.25
N ALA A 247 29.06 14.60 -8.33
CA ALA A 247 29.59 14.11 -9.60
C ALA A 247 28.54 13.33 -10.39
N ILE A 248 27.79 12.43 -9.72
CA ILE A 248 26.72 11.66 -10.36
C ILE A 248 25.57 12.57 -10.80
N ALA A 249 25.16 13.53 -9.96
CA ALA A 249 24.10 14.48 -10.29
C ALA A 249 24.48 15.35 -11.51
N ARG A 250 25.73 15.81 -11.59
CA ARG A 250 26.24 16.53 -12.77
C ARG A 250 26.20 15.66 -14.02
N LEU A 251 26.60 14.39 -13.93
CA LEU A 251 26.55 13.45 -15.05
C LEU A 251 25.11 13.21 -15.54
N ILE A 252 24.16 13.02 -14.62
CA ILE A 252 22.73 12.85 -14.96
C ILE A 252 22.23 14.10 -15.70
N MET A 253 22.57 15.28 -15.21
CA MET A 253 22.20 16.56 -15.85
C MET A 253 22.83 16.74 -17.23
N GLU A 254 24.11 16.39 -17.41
CA GLU A 254 24.77 16.44 -18.71
C GLU A 254 24.09 15.54 -19.74
N ARG A 255 23.53 14.40 -19.31
CA ARG A 255 22.87 13.41 -20.18
C ARG A 255 21.40 13.71 -20.46
N ARG A 256 20.68 14.30 -19.50
CA ARG A 256 19.21 14.45 -19.54
C ARG A 256 18.71 15.88 -19.53
N ASP A 257 19.62 16.85 -19.49
CA ASP A 257 19.29 18.27 -19.46
C ASP A 257 18.28 18.58 -18.34
N ALA A 258 17.22 19.35 -18.60
CA ALA A 258 16.27 19.78 -17.56
C ALA A 258 15.51 18.61 -16.90
N GLU A 259 15.34 17.48 -17.59
CA GLU A 259 14.70 16.28 -17.02
C GLU A 259 15.55 15.64 -15.91
N GLY A 260 16.87 15.89 -15.92
CA GLY A 260 17.79 15.39 -14.91
C GLY A 260 17.48 15.86 -13.49
N VAL A 261 16.90 17.06 -13.31
CA VAL A 261 16.54 17.58 -11.97
C VAL A 261 15.41 16.76 -11.34
N GLU A 262 14.38 16.45 -12.12
CA GLU A 262 13.24 15.65 -11.66
C GLU A 262 13.66 14.20 -11.41
N ASP A 263 14.55 13.66 -12.24
CA ASP A 263 15.15 12.35 -11.99
C ASP A 263 15.96 12.35 -10.69
N ILE A 264 16.73 13.42 -10.44
CA ILE A 264 17.51 13.59 -9.22
C ILE A 264 16.61 13.56 -7.98
N LEU A 265 15.56 14.37 -8.02
CA LEU A 265 14.58 14.44 -6.94
C LEU A 265 13.83 13.11 -6.78
N THR A 266 13.48 12.45 -7.87
CA THR A 266 12.78 11.16 -7.86
C THR A 266 13.61 10.12 -7.10
N PHE A 267 14.92 10.06 -7.31
CA PHE A 267 15.75 9.12 -6.56
C PHE A 267 15.96 9.56 -5.11
N PHE A 268 16.08 10.86 -4.82
CA PHE A 268 16.10 11.37 -3.44
C PHE A 268 14.83 10.97 -2.67
N PHE A 269 13.66 11.06 -3.32
CA PHE A 269 12.38 10.65 -2.75
C PHE A 269 12.20 9.14 -2.68
N GLY A 270 12.81 8.38 -3.59
CA GLY A 270 12.72 6.91 -3.64
C GLY A 270 13.73 6.18 -2.75
N THR A 271 14.71 6.88 -2.19
CA THR A 271 15.76 6.27 -1.36
C THR A 271 15.31 6.13 0.08
N VAL A 272 15.25 4.89 0.59
CA VAL A 272 14.91 4.62 2.00
C VAL A 272 16.16 4.81 2.87
N PHE A 273 16.08 5.70 3.86
CA PHE A 273 17.14 5.98 4.83
C PHE A 273 17.09 5.08 6.07
N ASP A 274 15.89 4.83 6.58
CA ASP A 274 15.65 3.98 7.74
C ASP A 274 14.34 3.19 7.60
N CYS A 275 14.46 1.90 7.31
CA CYS A 275 13.35 0.95 7.23
C CYS A 275 12.73 0.62 8.59
N SER A 276 13.44 0.94 9.70
CA SER A 276 12.98 0.60 11.05
C SER A 276 11.81 1.45 11.54
N VAL A 277 11.42 2.45 10.73
CA VAL A 277 10.30 3.36 10.98
C VAL A 277 9.11 2.96 10.11
N CYS A 278 7.89 3.11 10.64
CA CYS A 278 6.67 2.93 9.87
C CYS A 278 5.90 4.26 9.82
N PRO A 279 5.86 4.97 8.67
CA PRO A 279 6.38 4.56 7.36
C PRO A 279 7.92 4.64 7.30
N PRO A 280 8.58 3.93 6.37
CA PRO A 280 10.02 4.04 6.19
C PRO A 280 10.44 5.50 6.03
N THR A 281 11.52 5.90 6.69
CA THR A 281 12.05 7.26 6.54
C THR A 281 12.74 7.33 5.18
N MET A 282 12.24 8.17 4.28
CA MET A 282 12.92 8.45 3.00
C MET A 282 14.08 9.41 3.23
N ALA A 283 15.12 9.31 2.41
CA ALA A 283 16.30 10.18 2.44
C ALA A 283 15.92 11.65 2.34
N VAL A 284 14.95 11.96 1.50
CA VAL A 284 14.25 13.25 1.47
C VAL A 284 12.76 12.99 1.52
N THR A 285 12.06 13.62 2.45
CA THR A 285 10.63 13.44 2.67
C THR A 285 9.88 14.72 2.32
N ASP A 286 8.82 14.63 1.51
CA ASP A 286 7.91 15.74 1.27
C ASP A 286 6.98 15.93 2.48
N VAL A 287 7.05 17.10 3.12
CA VAL A 287 6.27 17.43 4.32
C VAL A 287 4.76 17.31 4.04
N ALA A 288 4.31 17.67 2.84
CA ALA A 288 2.91 17.56 2.47
C ALA A 288 2.44 16.09 2.46
N TYR A 289 3.30 15.16 2.03
CA TYR A 289 2.97 13.73 2.03
C TYR A 289 2.85 13.19 3.46
N VAL A 290 3.72 13.63 4.38
CA VAL A 290 3.62 13.25 5.79
C VAL A 290 2.32 13.75 6.41
N MET A 291 1.95 15.00 6.13
CA MET A 291 0.70 15.60 6.61
C MET A 291 -0.53 14.85 6.08
N LEU A 292 -0.54 14.46 4.79
CA LEU A 292 -1.58 13.61 4.20
C LEU A 292 -1.63 12.23 4.85
N PHE A 293 -0.46 11.58 5.02
CA PHE A 293 -0.33 10.24 5.59
C PHE A 293 -0.81 10.16 7.06
N ARG A 294 -0.58 11.22 7.83
CA ARG A 294 -1.11 11.39 9.20
C ARG A 294 -2.60 11.70 9.22
N GLY A 295 -3.19 12.00 8.07
CA GLY A 295 -4.57 12.45 7.95
C GLY A 295 -4.79 13.83 8.57
N LEU A 296 -3.77 14.69 8.60
CA LEU A 296 -3.85 16.06 9.14
C LEU A 296 -3.93 17.11 8.02
N ALA A 297 -3.94 16.66 6.77
CA ALA A 297 -4.18 17.46 5.59
C ALA A 297 -5.07 16.70 4.61
N TRP A 298 -5.56 17.40 3.59
CA TRP A 298 -6.16 16.80 2.40
C TRP A 298 -5.64 17.49 1.13
N VAL A 299 -5.75 16.82 0.00
CA VAL A 299 -5.30 17.34 -1.29
C VAL A 299 -6.15 18.53 -1.69
N ASP A 300 -5.50 19.66 -1.98
CA ASP A 300 -6.18 20.88 -2.43
C ASP A 300 -6.74 20.67 -3.84
N ALA A 301 -8.07 20.68 -3.96
CA ALA A 301 -8.73 20.53 -5.25
C ALA A 301 -8.41 21.67 -6.23
N ARG A 302 -8.03 22.87 -5.78
CA ARG A 302 -7.68 24.01 -6.64
C ARG A 302 -6.27 23.85 -7.21
N SER A 303 -5.33 23.39 -6.39
CA SER A 303 -3.98 23.01 -6.82
C SER A 303 -4.03 22.00 -7.97
N LEU A 304 -4.97 21.02 -7.94
CA LEU A 304 -5.19 20.09 -9.05
C LEU A 304 -5.46 20.77 -10.41
N PHE A 305 -6.04 21.98 -10.42
CA PHE A 305 -6.41 22.69 -11.63
C PHE A 305 -5.36 23.72 -12.10
N ARG A 306 -4.32 24.03 -11.31
CA ARG A 306 -3.32 25.06 -11.64
C ARG A 306 -2.06 24.56 -12.33
N PHE A 307 -1.70 23.28 -12.21
CA PHE A 307 -0.50 22.71 -12.88
C PHE A 307 -0.72 22.50 -14.40
N SER A 308 0.27 22.25 -15.26
CA SER A 308 0.02 21.90 -16.67
C SER A 308 -0.35 20.40 -16.81
N GLU A 309 -1.08 19.98 -17.86
CA GLU A 309 -1.58 18.59 -17.98
C GLU A 309 -0.50 17.48 -18.03
N GLU A 310 0.74 17.80 -18.41
CA GLU A 310 1.77 16.80 -18.73
C GLU A 310 2.52 16.25 -17.50
N ASN A 311 2.94 17.09 -16.55
CA ASN A 311 3.62 16.63 -15.31
C ASN A 311 2.65 16.34 -14.15
N ARG A 312 1.34 16.54 -14.37
CA ARG A 312 0.25 16.45 -13.38
C ARG A 312 -0.05 15.04 -12.87
N GLY A 313 0.36 13.99 -13.58
CA GLY A 313 -0.16 12.65 -13.35
C GLY A 313 0.29 12.08 -12.01
N GLU A 314 1.59 12.02 -11.78
CA GLU A 314 2.15 11.07 -10.82
C GLU A 314 2.18 11.63 -9.39
N SER A 315 2.69 12.83 -9.16
CA SER A 315 2.73 13.43 -7.81
C SER A 315 1.33 13.61 -7.22
N VAL A 316 0.38 14.12 -8.00
CA VAL A 316 -1.02 14.27 -7.57
C VAL A 316 -1.67 12.92 -7.27
N GLN A 317 -1.46 11.92 -8.13
CA GLN A 317 -1.97 10.57 -7.89
C GLN A 317 -1.36 9.97 -6.62
N HIS A 318 -0.07 10.20 -6.39
CA HIS A 318 0.60 9.80 -5.17
C HIS A 318 0.00 10.48 -3.94
N MET A 319 -0.20 11.80 -3.95
CA MET A 319 -0.86 12.53 -2.86
C MET A 319 -2.27 11.99 -2.57
N LEU A 320 -3.07 11.74 -3.62
CA LEU A 320 -4.40 11.15 -3.48
C LEU A 320 -4.32 9.73 -2.90
N ALA A 321 -3.33 8.92 -3.29
CA ALA A 321 -3.12 7.59 -2.75
C ALA A 321 -2.72 7.62 -1.26
N VAL A 322 -1.80 8.52 -0.89
CA VAL A 322 -1.37 8.73 0.50
C VAL A 322 -2.55 9.17 1.35
N GLN A 323 -3.36 10.11 0.84
CA GLN A 323 -4.59 10.56 1.47
C GLN A 323 -5.60 9.41 1.68
N GLU A 324 -5.87 8.62 0.63
CA GLU A 324 -6.78 7.48 0.69
C GLU A 324 -6.25 6.41 1.67
N GLY A 325 -4.93 6.29 1.81
CA GLY A 325 -4.27 5.44 2.79
C GLY A 325 -4.59 5.87 4.22
N ALA A 326 -4.46 7.17 4.50
CA ALA A 326 -4.85 7.74 5.78
C ALA A 326 -6.36 7.58 6.05
N GLU A 327 -7.20 7.70 5.01
CA GLU A 327 -8.65 7.48 5.10
C GLU A 327 -9.00 6.04 5.47
N THR A 328 -8.45 5.08 4.74
CA THR A 328 -8.69 3.65 4.93
C THR A 328 -8.29 3.21 6.34
N GLN A 329 -7.18 3.76 6.84
CA GLN A 329 -6.67 3.51 8.17
C GLN A 329 -7.31 4.37 9.27
N ARG A 330 -8.27 5.25 8.91
CA ARG A 330 -8.96 6.17 9.82
C ARG A 330 -7.99 6.97 10.68
N ARG A 331 -7.03 7.64 10.06
CA ARG A 331 -6.04 8.48 10.75
C ARG A 331 -6.48 9.94 10.80
N GLY A 332 -6.04 10.69 11.79
CA GLY A 332 -6.29 12.14 11.90
C GLY A 332 -7.76 12.53 11.65
N LEU A 333 -7.98 13.44 10.70
CA LEU A 333 -9.27 13.93 10.22
C LEU A 333 -10.24 12.80 9.83
N TRP A 334 -9.70 11.69 9.31
CA TRP A 334 -10.47 10.54 8.83
C TRP A 334 -10.98 9.65 9.96
N SER A 335 -10.48 9.85 11.17
CA SER A 335 -10.98 9.21 12.39
C SER A 335 -12.20 9.93 12.98
N LEU A 336 -12.46 11.18 12.53
CA LEU A 336 -13.48 12.03 13.13
C LEU A 336 -14.90 11.44 12.94
N PRO A 337 -15.79 11.64 13.92
CA PRO A 337 -17.22 11.49 13.73
C PRO A 337 -17.72 12.28 12.50
N PHE A 338 -18.66 11.71 11.77
CA PHE A 338 -19.17 12.26 10.50
C PHE A 338 -19.71 13.70 10.64
N ASP A 339 -20.36 14.01 11.76
CA ASP A 339 -20.90 15.34 12.09
C ASP A 339 -19.83 16.42 12.32
N LEU A 340 -18.63 16.04 12.76
CA LEU A 340 -17.48 16.94 12.83
C LEU A 340 -16.77 17.04 11.49
N PHE A 341 -16.69 15.93 10.77
CA PHE A 341 -16.08 15.87 9.46
C PHE A 341 -16.82 16.74 8.42
N GLU A 342 -18.16 16.78 8.46
CA GLU A 342 -18.98 17.65 7.58
C GLU A 342 -18.76 19.15 7.77
N LYS A 343 -18.20 19.56 8.92
CA LYS A 343 -17.88 20.98 9.17
C LYS A 343 -16.60 21.42 8.46
N LEU A 344 -15.79 20.47 7.98
CA LEU A 344 -14.54 20.77 7.28
C LEU A 344 -14.84 21.13 5.82
N PRO A 345 -14.15 22.12 5.23
CA PRO A 345 -14.28 22.48 3.82
C PRO A 345 -13.56 21.48 2.89
N VAL A 346 -13.65 20.19 3.20
CA VAL A 346 -13.11 19.13 2.37
C VAL A 346 -13.94 19.05 1.08
N PRO A 347 -13.34 19.20 -0.11
CA PRO A 347 -14.05 19.02 -1.37
C PRO A 347 -14.76 17.68 -1.40
N ASP A 348 -16.06 17.68 -1.75
CA ASP A 348 -16.88 16.46 -1.79
C ASP A 348 -16.16 15.34 -2.57
N ARG A 349 -15.75 14.31 -1.83
CA ARG A 349 -14.67 13.35 -2.15
C ARG A 349 -15.01 12.31 -3.21
N ARG A 350 -16.11 12.49 -3.92
CA ARG A 350 -16.61 11.51 -4.90
C ARG A 350 -15.92 11.62 -6.26
N ARG A 351 -14.60 11.87 -6.28
CA ARG A 351 -13.80 11.84 -7.50
C ARG A 351 -13.22 10.44 -7.68
N PHE A 352 -13.56 9.84 -8.80
CA PHE A 352 -12.89 8.66 -9.31
C PHE A 352 -11.49 9.06 -9.76
N SER A 353 -10.51 8.97 -8.87
CA SER A 353 -9.09 9.20 -9.20
C SER A 353 -8.61 8.23 -10.29
N GLY A 354 -9.29 7.09 -10.43
CA GLY A 354 -8.92 6.00 -11.30
C GLY A 354 -9.37 6.05 -12.77
N GLU A 355 -9.80 7.19 -13.34
CA GLU A 355 -10.07 7.21 -14.79
C GLU A 355 -8.88 6.76 -15.68
N ARG A 356 -7.67 6.66 -15.09
CA ARG A 356 -6.41 6.24 -15.72
C ARG A 356 -5.73 5.01 -15.09
N SER A 357 -6.37 4.27 -14.18
CA SER A 357 -5.67 3.15 -13.51
C SER A 357 -5.35 2.00 -14.48
N ASP A 358 -4.14 1.48 -14.37
CA ASP A 358 -3.67 0.26 -15.02
C ASP A 358 -4.31 -1.01 -14.43
N PHE A 359 -4.97 -0.93 -13.26
CA PHE A 359 -5.52 -2.07 -12.53
C PHE A 359 -7.05 -1.98 -12.37
N PRO A 360 -7.84 -2.83 -13.04
CA PRO A 360 -9.30 -2.78 -12.97
C PRO A 360 -9.88 -2.96 -11.58
N ALA A 361 -9.22 -3.72 -10.70
CA ALA A 361 -9.68 -3.94 -9.34
C ALA A 361 -9.75 -2.63 -8.53
N LEU A 362 -8.80 -1.70 -8.72
CA LEU A 362 -8.84 -0.36 -8.10
C LEU A 362 -10.11 0.39 -8.53
N LEU A 363 -10.40 0.38 -9.84
CA LEU A 363 -11.55 1.09 -10.39
C LEU A 363 -12.87 0.50 -9.96
N ILE A 364 -12.95 -0.83 -9.96
CA ILE A 364 -14.14 -1.54 -9.54
C ILE A 364 -14.38 -1.28 -8.04
N ALA A 365 -13.34 -1.30 -7.19
CA ALA A 365 -13.48 -0.97 -5.78
C ALA A 365 -14.04 0.44 -5.57
N GLN A 366 -13.49 1.44 -6.28
CA GLN A 366 -13.98 2.82 -6.24
C GLN A 366 -15.44 2.94 -6.70
N LEU A 367 -15.82 2.26 -7.79
CA LEU A 367 -17.21 2.22 -8.29
C LEU A 367 -18.18 1.61 -7.28
N LEU A 368 -17.81 0.48 -6.67
CA LEU A 368 -18.65 -0.23 -5.71
C LEU A 368 -18.77 0.53 -4.38
N ASN A 369 -17.72 1.20 -3.93
CA ASN A 369 -17.74 1.99 -2.70
C ASN A 369 -18.52 3.31 -2.90
N HIS A 370 -18.38 3.95 -4.06
CA HIS A 370 -19.18 5.13 -4.41
C HIS A 370 -20.68 4.80 -4.47
N ALA A 371 -21.03 3.64 -5.04
CA ALA A 371 -22.40 3.15 -5.05
C ALA A 371 -22.94 2.92 -3.62
N GLN A 372 -22.13 2.37 -2.71
CA GLN A 372 -22.53 2.08 -1.34
C GLN A 372 -22.69 3.32 -0.45
N ALA A 373 -21.88 4.36 -0.64
CA ALA A 373 -21.88 5.55 0.22
C ALA A 373 -23.26 6.23 0.30
N LEU A 374 -24.03 6.19 -0.80
CA LEU A 374 -25.34 6.83 -0.92
C LEU A 374 -26.49 6.08 -0.26
N GLU A 375 -26.40 4.75 -0.20
CA GLU A 375 -27.41 3.94 0.50
C GLU A 375 -27.37 4.20 2.02
N GLY A 376 -26.27 4.75 2.51
CA GLY A 376 -25.98 4.94 3.93
C GLY A 376 -26.74 6.07 4.61
N GLU A 377 -27.10 7.17 3.94
CA GLU A 377 -27.69 8.32 4.65
C GLU A 377 -29.04 7.98 5.31
N ALA A 378 -29.77 6.98 4.79
CA ALA A 378 -31.09 6.60 5.30
C ALA A 378 -31.09 5.58 6.46
N ARG A 379 -29.96 4.91 6.81
CA ARG A 379 -29.96 3.78 7.76
C ARG A 379 -28.92 3.91 8.89
N LYS A 380 -29.38 4.14 10.13
CA LYS A 380 -28.62 4.41 11.38
C LYS A 380 -27.69 3.29 11.91
N HIS A 381 -27.45 2.18 11.19
CA HIS A 381 -26.60 1.10 11.72
C HIS A 381 -25.12 1.26 11.33
N LYS A 382 -24.32 1.90 12.20
CA LYS A 382 -22.89 2.18 12.00
C LYS A 382 -22.01 0.92 11.87
N ASN A 383 -22.28 -0.16 12.61
CA ASN A 383 -21.38 -1.34 12.65
C ASN A 383 -21.45 -2.27 11.44
N ARG A 384 -22.57 -2.32 10.69
CA ARG A 384 -22.68 -3.15 9.49
C ARG A 384 -21.89 -2.59 8.29
N ARG A 385 -21.57 -1.29 8.29
CA ARG A 385 -20.98 -0.63 7.12
C ARG A 385 -19.53 -1.01 6.83
N ILE A 386 -18.77 -1.45 7.83
CA ILE A 386 -17.36 -1.82 7.63
C ILE A 386 -17.26 -3.21 6.98
N GLN A 387 -18.20 -4.11 7.31
CA GLN A 387 -18.20 -5.53 6.91
C GLN A 387 -18.73 -5.79 5.49
N GLN A 388 -18.82 -4.76 4.63
CA GLN A 388 -19.27 -4.91 3.24
C GLN A 388 -18.51 -4.01 2.27
N ARG A 389 -17.40 -3.40 2.71
CA ARG A 389 -16.60 -2.55 1.84
C ARG A 389 -15.78 -3.40 0.89
N PHE A 390 -15.68 -2.92 -0.34
CA PHE A 390 -14.75 -3.45 -1.31
C PHE A 390 -13.45 -2.67 -1.22
N PHE A 391 -12.31 -3.35 -1.40
CA PHE A 391 -11.02 -2.69 -1.56
C PHE A 391 -10.18 -3.46 -2.57
N ALA A 392 -9.23 -2.79 -3.19
CA ALA A 392 -8.24 -3.45 -4.03
C ALA A 392 -7.04 -3.85 -3.17
N ALA A 393 -6.45 -5.00 -3.46
CA ALA A 393 -5.25 -5.45 -2.79
C ALA A 393 -4.34 -6.22 -3.73
N LEU A 394 -3.05 -6.05 -3.56
CA LEU A 394 -2.04 -6.88 -4.19
C LEU A 394 -1.87 -8.18 -3.37
N VAL A 395 -1.89 -9.32 -4.05
CA VAL A 395 -1.57 -10.60 -3.40
C VAL A 395 -0.07 -10.83 -3.45
N VAL A 396 0.62 -10.60 -2.33
CA VAL A 396 2.08 -10.77 -2.23
C VAL A 396 2.50 -12.20 -1.91
N ARG A 397 1.60 -12.97 -1.27
CA ARG A 397 1.86 -14.35 -0.88
C ARG A 397 0.59 -15.19 -0.79
N VAL A 398 0.70 -16.45 -1.18
CA VAL A 398 -0.30 -17.50 -0.97
C VAL A 398 0.23 -18.44 0.09
N VAL A 399 -0.43 -18.48 1.24
CA VAL A 399 0.01 -19.30 2.38
C VAL A 399 -0.35 -20.76 2.15
N ASP A 400 -1.59 -21.02 1.73
CA ASP A 400 -2.13 -22.35 1.44
C ASP A 400 -3.30 -22.22 0.43
N GLY A 401 -4.10 -23.27 0.25
CA GLY A 401 -5.19 -23.29 -0.73
C GLY A 401 -6.39 -22.38 -0.42
N ASP A 402 -6.48 -21.78 0.78
CA ASP A 402 -7.56 -20.87 1.16
C ASP A 402 -7.07 -19.65 1.96
N THR A 403 -5.77 -19.42 2.10
CA THR A 403 -5.19 -18.32 2.87
C THR A 403 -4.14 -17.57 2.05
N VAL A 404 -4.23 -16.23 2.04
CA VAL A 404 -3.33 -15.33 1.33
C VAL A 404 -2.88 -14.17 2.21
N ARG A 405 -1.73 -13.55 1.90
CA ARG A 405 -1.37 -12.23 2.44
C ARG A 405 -1.62 -11.17 1.38
N LEU A 406 -2.34 -10.14 1.80
CA LEU A 406 -2.78 -9.03 0.97
C LEU A 406 -2.10 -7.74 1.40
N VAL A 407 -1.66 -6.94 0.44
CA VAL A 407 -1.27 -5.55 0.67
C VAL A 407 -2.37 -4.67 0.08
N PRO A 408 -3.16 -3.97 0.90
CA PRO A 408 -4.14 -3.01 0.38
C PRO A 408 -3.45 -1.98 -0.51
N VAL A 409 -3.95 -1.81 -1.73
CA VAL A 409 -3.41 -0.83 -2.69
C VAL A 409 -4.52 0.13 -3.09
N LEU A 410 -4.13 1.39 -3.24
CA LEU A 410 -5.06 2.51 -3.45
C LEU A 410 -4.77 3.26 -4.75
N SER A 411 -3.58 3.06 -5.30
CA SER A 411 -3.16 3.62 -6.58
C SER A 411 -2.27 2.65 -7.32
N ASP A 412 -2.08 2.91 -8.61
CA ASP A 412 -1.14 2.17 -9.45
C ASP A 412 0.29 2.24 -8.89
N GLU A 413 0.65 3.39 -8.34
CA GLU A 413 1.96 3.63 -7.75
C GLU A 413 2.21 2.75 -6.53
N ALA A 414 1.21 2.61 -5.66
CA ALA A 414 1.29 1.67 -4.54
C ALA A 414 1.54 0.22 -5.01
N VAL A 415 0.98 -0.17 -6.16
CA VAL A 415 1.26 -1.50 -6.74
C VAL A 415 2.69 -1.55 -7.30
N ARG A 416 3.15 -0.50 -8.00
CA ARG A 416 4.50 -0.39 -8.59
C ARG A 416 5.61 -0.43 -7.54
N LEU A 417 5.39 0.15 -6.36
CA LEU A 417 6.31 0.05 -5.22
C LEU A 417 6.51 -1.38 -4.70
N HIS A 418 5.56 -2.29 -4.93
CA HIS A 418 5.55 -3.62 -4.34
C HIS A 418 5.87 -4.76 -5.32
N VAL A 419 5.86 -4.49 -6.63
CA VAL A 419 6.07 -5.53 -7.65
C VAL A 419 6.88 -4.98 -8.80
N ASP A 420 7.99 -5.65 -9.08
CA ASP A 420 8.82 -5.38 -10.24
C ASP A 420 8.00 -5.60 -11.54
N PRO A 421 8.02 -4.65 -12.50
CA PRO A 421 7.41 -4.83 -13.81
C PRO A 421 7.81 -6.15 -14.52
N ALA A 422 9.05 -6.62 -14.37
CA ALA A 422 9.54 -7.86 -14.97
C ALA A 422 8.83 -9.08 -14.38
N GLU A 423 8.64 -9.14 -13.06
CA GLU A 423 7.89 -10.21 -12.40
C GLU A 423 6.45 -10.26 -12.92
N ARG A 424 5.80 -9.12 -13.11
CA ARG A 424 4.43 -9.07 -13.66
C ARG A 424 4.34 -9.62 -15.07
N LEU A 425 5.34 -9.37 -15.91
CA LEU A 425 5.37 -9.89 -17.27
C LEU A 425 5.52 -11.42 -17.31
N MET A 426 6.12 -12.02 -16.28
CA MET A 426 6.24 -13.47 -16.14
C MET A 426 4.97 -14.14 -15.62
N MET A 427 4.02 -13.37 -15.05
CA MET A 427 2.80 -13.94 -14.48
C MET A 427 1.89 -14.52 -15.56
N THR A 428 1.33 -15.70 -15.25
CA THR A 428 0.37 -16.36 -16.13
C THR A 428 -0.88 -15.50 -16.28
N LYS A 429 -1.45 -15.40 -17.49
CA LYS A 429 -2.73 -14.69 -17.68
C LYS A 429 -3.85 -15.40 -16.92
N VAL A 430 -4.86 -14.66 -16.43
CA VAL A 430 -6.04 -15.26 -15.77
C VAL A 430 -6.66 -16.36 -16.64
N LYS A 431 -6.74 -16.12 -17.95
CA LYS A 431 -7.19 -17.14 -18.92
C LYS A 431 -6.34 -18.39 -18.95
N GLY A 432 -5.02 -18.25 -18.88
CA GLY A 432 -4.09 -19.37 -18.76
C GLY A 432 -4.41 -20.16 -17.50
N ALA A 433 -4.40 -19.49 -16.34
CA ALA A 433 -4.67 -20.10 -15.03
C ALA A 433 -6.01 -20.84 -15.00
N MET A 434 -7.07 -20.27 -15.57
CA MET A 434 -8.41 -20.89 -15.63
C MET A 434 -8.53 -22.06 -16.61
N SER A 435 -7.72 -22.07 -17.67
CA SER A 435 -7.76 -23.10 -18.70
C SER A 435 -6.95 -24.35 -18.33
N VAL A 436 -6.08 -24.25 -17.33
CA VAL A 436 -5.35 -25.38 -16.79
C VAL A 436 -6.32 -26.41 -16.22
N SER A 437 -6.20 -27.67 -16.67
CA SER A 437 -7.00 -28.76 -16.12
C SER A 437 -6.57 -29.09 -14.69
N THR A 438 -7.51 -29.48 -13.82
CA THR A 438 -7.17 -29.93 -12.45
C THR A 438 -6.13 -31.05 -12.49
N ARG A 439 -6.20 -31.95 -13.49
CA ARG A 439 -5.23 -33.02 -13.68
C ARG A 439 -3.81 -32.50 -13.88
N TRP A 440 -3.62 -31.49 -14.73
CA TRP A 440 -2.29 -30.91 -14.95
C TRP A 440 -1.72 -30.28 -13.67
N ILE A 441 -2.57 -29.68 -12.83
CA ILE A 441 -2.14 -29.08 -11.55
C ILE A 441 -1.67 -30.17 -10.59
N MET A 442 -2.38 -31.30 -10.55
CA MET A 442 -2.04 -32.45 -9.71
C MET A 442 -0.77 -33.16 -10.21
N ASP A 443 -0.59 -33.23 -11.52
CA ASP A 443 0.53 -33.90 -12.18
C ASP A 443 1.77 -32.99 -12.31
N CYS A 444 1.70 -31.73 -11.85
CA CYS A 444 2.79 -30.79 -12.05
C CYS A 444 3.99 -31.14 -11.16
N PRO A 445 5.19 -31.37 -11.74
CA PRO A 445 6.37 -31.76 -10.97
C PRO A 445 7.00 -30.59 -10.21
N TYR A 446 6.61 -29.35 -10.52
CA TYR A 446 7.19 -28.14 -9.94
C TYR A 446 6.37 -27.64 -8.77
N CYS A 447 7.07 -27.22 -7.72
CA CYS A 447 6.46 -26.46 -6.63
C CYS A 447 5.91 -25.14 -7.18
N PRO A 448 4.67 -24.74 -6.85
CA PRO A 448 4.19 -23.41 -7.22
C PRO A 448 5.06 -22.33 -6.57
N GLU A 449 5.27 -21.25 -7.31
CA GLU A 449 5.64 -19.97 -6.70
C GLU A 449 4.47 -19.51 -5.83
N VAL A 450 4.76 -19.23 -4.57
CA VAL A 450 3.75 -18.87 -3.55
C VAL A 450 3.99 -17.49 -2.97
N GLU A 451 5.05 -16.81 -3.41
CA GLU A 451 5.51 -15.53 -2.89
C GLU A 451 6.22 -14.79 -4.00
N LEU A 452 6.08 -13.46 -4.05
CA LEU A 452 6.81 -12.63 -5.01
C LEU A 452 8.29 -12.60 -4.65
N SER A 453 9.17 -12.73 -5.65
CA SER A 453 10.61 -12.75 -5.42
C SER A 453 11.13 -11.44 -4.83
N SER A 454 10.61 -10.30 -5.30
CA SER A 454 10.85 -8.95 -4.77
C SER A 454 10.58 -8.83 -3.28
N TRP A 455 9.63 -9.61 -2.77
CA TRP A 455 9.24 -9.60 -1.36
C TRP A 455 10.17 -10.45 -0.49
N SER A 456 10.80 -11.48 -1.07
CA SER A 456 11.58 -12.47 -0.34
C SER A 456 13.01 -12.03 0.01
N SER A 457 13.54 -10.99 -0.65
CA SER A 457 14.88 -10.44 -0.41
C SER A 457 14.91 -9.48 0.77
N GLU A 458 13.90 -8.62 0.89
CA GLU A 458 13.79 -7.65 1.99
C GLU A 458 13.48 -8.34 3.34
N GLU A 459 12.66 -9.40 3.33
CA GLU A 459 12.28 -10.13 4.54
C GLU A 459 13.43 -10.94 5.17
N LYS A 460 14.38 -11.44 4.37
CA LYS A 460 15.51 -12.23 4.89
C LYS A 460 16.56 -11.38 5.59
N SER A 461 16.63 -10.09 5.28
CA SER A 461 17.51 -9.14 5.98
C SER A 461 16.94 -8.63 7.30
N GLU A 462 15.62 -8.75 7.52
CA GLU A 462 14.92 -8.14 8.66
C GLU A 462 14.18 -9.17 9.54
N GLU A 463 14.85 -10.27 9.94
CA GLU A 463 14.27 -11.36 10.76
C GLU A 463 13.60 -10.93 12.10
N ASN A 464 13.65 -9.65 12.48
CA ASN A 464 13.03 -9.10 13.69
C ASN A 464 11.83 -8.16 13.48
N MET A 465 11.48 -7.76 12.25
CA MET A 465 10.29 -6.92 12.00
C MET A 465 9.06 -7.80 11.86
N SER A 466 8.04 -7.58 12.70
CA SER A 466 6.80 -8.36 12.63
C SER A 466 6.15 -8.18 11.27
N MET A 467 6.05 -9.24 10.46
CA MET A 467 5.36 -9.30 9.15
C MET A 467 3.93 -8.69 9.14
N ASP A 468 3.34 -8.47 10.32
CA ASP A 468 1.93 -8.17 10.50
C ASP A 468 1.52 -6.70 10.27
N SER A 469 2.45 -5.74 10.13
CA SER A 469 2.05 -4.33 9.99
C SER A 469 1.69 -3.90 8.55
N ARG A 470 2.36 -4.48 7.53
CA ARG A 470 2.20 -4.05 6.12
C ARG A 470 1.26 -4.92 5.29
N SER A 471 0.98 -6.14 5.75
CA SER A 471 0.15 -7.11 5.02
C SER A 471 -0.96 -7.67 5.91
N ILE A 472 -2.12 -7.91 5.32
CA ILE A 472 -3.30 -8.47 5.99
C ILE A 472 -3.37 -9.96 5.67
N LEU A 473 -3.27 -10.80 6.69
CA LEU A 473 -3.54 -12.23 6.55
C LEU A 473 -5.03 -12.44 6.33
N THR A 474 -5.37 -13.01 5.18
CA THR A 474 -6.75 -13.11 4.69
C THR A 474 -7.11 -14.54 4.36
N GLN A 475 -8.20 -15.03 4.93
CA GLN A 475 -8.82 -16.30 4.56
C GLN A 475 -9.85 -16.08 3.46
N VAL A 476 -9.76 -16.90 2.40
CA VAL A 476 -10.73 -16.96 1.31
C VAL A 476 -12.06 -17.43 1.87
N TYR A 477 -13.06 -16.61 1.62
CA TYR A 477 -14.43 -16.80 2.05
C TYR A 477 -15.03 -18.19 1.72
N GLY A 478 -15.77 -18.76 2.68
CA GLY A 478 -16.77 -19.79 2.45
C GLY A 478 -16.25 -21.18 2.07
N ILE A 479 -14.93 -21.36 1.99
CA ILE A 479 -14.28 -22.61 1.59
C ILE A 479 -13.25 -23.06 2.64
N ASP A 480 -12.87 -24.33 2.55
CA ASP A 480 -11.80 -24.94 3.34
C ASP A 480 -10.95 -25.79 2.38
N ALA A 481 -9.66 -25.47 2.27
CA ALA A 481 -8.75 -26.17 1.38
C ALA A 481 -7.95 -27.24 2.13
N PRO A 482 -7.44 -28.29 1.45
CA PRO A 482 -6.56 -29.26 2.08
C PRO A 482 -5.28 -28.59 2.63
N GLU A 483 -4.92 -28.93 3.86
CA GLU A 483 -3.79 -28.35 4.59
C GLU A 483 -2.44 -28.68 3.97
N ILE A 484 -1.53 -27.71 3.96
CA ILE A 484 -0.10 -27.96 3.71
C ILE A 484 0.67 -28.01 5.04
N ARG A 485 1.82 -28.69 5.05
CA ARG A 485 2.65 -28.80 6.27
C ARG A 485 3.19 -27.43 6.70
N VAL A 486 3.28 -27.23 8.02
CA VAL A 486 3.87 -26.02 8.61
C VAL A 486 5.33 -25.87 8.18
N GLY A 487 5.65 -24.66 7.68
CA GLY A 487 6.90 -24.35 6.99
C GLY A 487 6.70 -23.99 5.52
N GLY A 488 5.53 -24.30 4.96
CA GLY A 488 5.19 -24.06 3.55
C GLY A 488 5.94 -25.01 2.61
N ILE A 489 5.85 -24.72 1.31
CA ILE A 489 6.61 -25.42 0.28
C ILE A 489 8.07 -24.93 0.36
N ARG A 490 8.84 -25.43 1.32
CA ARG A 490 10.28 -25.11 1.38
C ARG A 490 10.99 -25.86 0.26
N GLN A 491 11.61 -25.12 -0.66
CA GLN A 491 12.40 -25.60 -1.80
C GLN A 491 13.54 -26.60 -1.48
N ARG A 492 13.81 -26.93 -0.20
CA ARG A 492 14.97 -27.75 0.20
C ARG A 492 14.72 -29.26 0.30
N TYR A 493 13.58 -29.79 -0.17
CA TYR A 493 13.31 -31.24 -0.14
C TYR A 493 13.65 -31.94 -1.45
N ALA A 494 14.95 -31.96 -1.80
CA ALA A 494 15.51 -32.93 -2.76
C ALA A 494 15.95 -34.25 -2.08
N GLY A 495 15.46 -34.53 -0.86
CA GLY A 495 15.76 -35.75 -0.12
C GLY A 495 14.76 -36.86 -0.43
N ARG A 496 15.23 -37.98 -1.00
CA ARG A 496 14.45 -39.19 -1.30
C ARG A 496 13.66 -39.70 -0.09
N SER A 497 12.39 -39.31 0.00
CA SER A 497 11.38 -40.01 0.82
C SER A 497 11.16 -41.42 0.25
N LYS A 498 10.88 -42.42 1.10
CA LYS A 498 10.57 -43.81 0.70
C LYS A 498 9.14 -44.17 1.13
N HIS A 499 8.12 -43.52 0.56
CA HIS A 499 6.72 -43.83 0.84
C HIS A 499 5.98 -44.37 -0.40
N ARG A 500 5.74 -45.70 -0.41
CA ARG A 500 5.05 -46.46 -1.47
C ARG A 500 3.55 -46.13 -1.67
N ARG A 501 2.93 -45.26 -0.87
CA ARG A 501 1.47 -44.98 -0.95
C ARG A 501 1.10 -43.84 -1.91
N ALA A 502 2.05 -43.00 -2.33
CA ALA A 502 1.75 -41.90 -3.24
C ALA A 502 1.64 -42.34 -4.73
N GLU A 503 1.90 -43.63 -5.01
CA GLU A 503 1.69 -44.23 -6.33
C GLU A 503 0.20 -44.35 -6.67
N ASP A 504 -0.68 -44.51 -5.66
CA ASP A 504 -2.12 -44.78 -5.85
C ASP A 504 -2.92 -43.59 -6.44
N TYR A 505 -2.39 -42.38 -6.35
CA TYR A 505 -3.03 -41.16 -6.87
C TYR A 505 -2.06 -40.21 -7.60
N GLY A 506 -0.89 -40.72 -8.01
CA GLY A 506 -0.04 -40.09 -9.03
C GLY A 506 0.81 -38.89 -8.60
N SER A 507 0.92 -38.58 -7.30
CA SER A 507 1.58 -37.35 -6.85
C SER A 507 2.50 -37.53 -5.64
N PHE A 508 3.67 -38.11 -5.90
CA PHE A 508 4.70 -38.37 -4.89
C PHE A 508 5.26 -37.11 -4.22
N TYR A 509 5.21 -35.97 -4.92
CA TYR A 509 5.85 -34.72 -4.47
C TYR A 509 4.90 -33.73 -3.79
N LEU A 510 3.57 -33.87 -3.94
CA LEU A 510 2.60 -32.90 -3.38
C LEU A 510 2.24 -33.18 -1.90
N ASP A 511 2.67 -34.31 -1.33
CA ASP A 511 2.11 -34.86 -0.08
C ASP A 511 3.14 -35.11 1.03
N SER A 512 4.30 -34.45 1.02
CA SER A 512 5.29 -34.61 2.10
C SER A 512 4.86 -33.95 3.43
N GLY A 513 3.85 -34.53 4.08
CA GLY A 513 3.34 -34.22 5.42
C GLY A 513 2.20 -33.21 5.52
N GLY A 514 1.42 -33.04 4.45
CA GLY A 514 0.14 -32.30 4.41
C GLY A 514 -1.03 -33.22 4.06
N GLN A 515 -2.21 -32.64 3.79
CA GLN A 515 -3.34 -33.38 3.22
C GLN A 515 -3.17 -33.59 1.71
N PRO A 516 -3.72 -34.68 1.15
CA PRO A 516 -3.78 -34.86 -0.30
C PRO A 516 -4.36 -33.63 -0.99
N LEU A 517 -3.69 -33.20 -2.06
CA LEU A 517 -4.02 -32.02 -2.87
C LEU A 517 -3.77 -30.66 -2.21
N GLY A 518 -3.17 -30.59 -1.02
CA GLY A 518 -2.86 -29.29 -0.39
C GLY A 518 -2.00 -28.40 -1.29
N VAL A 519 -0.90 -28.95 -1.84
CA VAL A 519 -0.04 -28.19 -2.76
C VAL A 519 -0.75 -27.89 -4.09
N ALA A 520 -1.63 -28.77 -4.57
CA ALA A 520 -2.42 -28.51 -5.79
C ALA A 520 -3.43 -27.35 -5.58
N ALA A 521 -4.09 -27.29 -4.42
CA ALA A 521 -4.97 -26.20 -4.05
C ALA A 521 -4.20 -24.87 -3.93
N THR A 522 -3.06 -24.89 -3.22
CA THR A 522 -2.15 -23.74 -3.12
C THR A 522 -1.68 -23.25 -4.49
N ARG A 523 -1.28 -24.18 -5.38
CA ARG A 523 -0.89 -23.87 -6.76
C ARG A 523 -2.01 -23.23 -7.55
N ALA A 524 -3.21 -23.82 -7.52
CA ALA A 524 -4.35 -23.30 -8.25
C ALA A 524 -4.72 -21.88 -7.77
N LEU A 525 -4.64 -21.63 -6.46
CA LEU A 525 -4.85 -20.30 -5.90
C LEU A 525 -3.72 -19.34 -6.33
N ALA A 526 -2.45 -19.72 -6.21
CA ALA A 526 -1.31 -18.89 -6.60
C ALA A 526 -1.31 -18.53 -8.09
N GLU A 527 -1.52 -19.51 -8.97
CA GLU A 527 -1.68 -19.26 -10.40
C GLU A 527 -2.83 -18.30 -10.70
N LEU A 528 -3.88 -18.27 -9.86
CA LEU A 528 -5.04 -17.40 -10.03
C LEU A 528 -4.85 -15.99 -9.46
N VAL A 529 -4.19 -15.84 -8.29
CA VAL A 529 -4.18 -14.57 -7.56
C VAL A 529 -2.80 -13.97 -7.30
N LEU A 530 -1.71 -14.76 -7.22
CA LEU A 530 -0.39 -14.26 -6.83
C LEU A 530 0.06 -13.14 -7.77
N GLY A 531 0.56 -12.05 -7.18
CA GLY A 531 1.08 -10.87 -7.87
C GLY A 531 0.05 -10.01 -8.60
N ARG A 532 -1.22 -10.36 -8.50
CA ARG A 532 -2.31 -9.59 -9.10
C ARG A 532 -2.93 -8.64 -8.10
N VAL A 533 -3.45 -7.53 -8.61
CA VAL A 533 -4.35 -6.66 -7.88
C VAL A 533 -5.76 -7.25 -7.96
N VAL A 534 -6.23 -7.77 -6.84
CA VAL A 534 -7.55 -8.38 -6.68
C VAL A 534 -8.52 -7.42 -6.02
N LEU A 535 -9.80 -7.62 -6.29
CA LEU A 535 -10.89 -6.94 -5.62
C LEU A 535 -11.35 -7.80 -4.43
N VAL A 536 -11.37 -7.24 -3.23
CA VAL A 536 -11.68 -7.96 -2.00
C VAL A 536 -12.90 -7.35 -1.34
N LYS A 537 -13.92 -8.17 -1.10
CA LYS A 537 -15.05 -7.80 -0.23
C LYS A 537 -14.72 -8.22 1.20
N ASN A 538 -14.58 -7.26 2.10
CA ASN A 538 -14.36 -7.52 3.51
C ASN A 538 -15.67 -8.07 4.12
N LEU A 539 -15.63 -9.27 4.71
CA LEU A 539 -16.77 -9.86 5.43
C LEU A 539 -16.57 -9.85 6.96
N GLY A 540 -15.46 -9.27 7.43
CA GLY A 540 -15.01 -9.13 8.81
C GLY A 540 -13.99 -10.21 9.18
N ASP A 541 -13.70 -10.32 10.47
CA ASP A 541 -12.60 -11.19 10.92
C ASP A 541 -13.06 -12.58 11.40
N ASP A 542 -12.17 -13.57 11.34
CA ASP A 542 -12.34 -14.89 11.93
C ASP A 542 -11.92 -14.93 13.42
N CYS A 543 -12.00 -16.10 14.04
CA CYS A 543 -11.58 -16.26 15.45
C CYS A 543 -10.07 -16.20 15.69
N HIS A 544 -9.25 -16.02 14.65
CA HIS A 544 -7.80 -15.82 14.70
C HIS A 544 -7.42 -14.40 14.30
N ASN A 545 -8.38 -13.47 14.25
CA ASN A 545 -8.21 -12.09 13.79
C ASN A 545 -7.65 -11.99 12.36
N ARG A 546 -7.92 -12.99 11.52
CA ARG A 546 -7.65 -12.94 10.09
C ARG A 546 -8.83 -12.30 9.39
N LEU A 547 -8.57 -11.49 8.37
CA LEU A 547 -9.61 -10.99 7.50
C LEU A 547 -10.29 -12.17 6.79
N VAL A 548 -11.61 -12.26 6.82
CA VAL A 548 -12.38 -13.16 5.95
C VAL A 548 -12.83 -12.34 4.76
N GLY A 549 -12.32 -12.68 3.59
CA GLY A 549 -12.51 -11.89 2.37
C GLY A 549 -13.03 -12.73 1.21
N ARG A 550 -14.00 -12.18 0.47
CA ARG A 550 -14.35 -12.71 -0.85
C ARG A 550 -13.43 -12.08 -1.88
N ILE A 551 -12.59 -12.90 -2.52
CA ILE A 551 -11.54 -12.44 -3.44
C ILE A 551 -11.99 -12.64 -4.87
N PHE A 552 -12.01 -11.54 -5.62
CA PHE A 552 -12.39 -11.46 -7.00
C PHE A 552 -11.20 -11.06 -7.87
N VAL A 553 -10.96 -11.81 -8.94
CA VAL A 553 -9.96 -11.50 -9.95
C VAL A 553 -10.68 -10.97 -11.20
N PRO A 554 -10.50 -9.69 -11.56
CA PRO A 554 -11.02 -9.19 -12.83
C PRO A 554 -10.44 -9.99 -14.00
N ALA A 555 -11.26 -10.29 -15.02
CA ALA A 555 -10.82 -11.05 -16.20
C ALA A 555 -9.69 -10.37 -16.98
N VAL A 556 -9.56 -9.06 -16.79
CA VAL A 556 -8.44 -8.23 -17.20
C VAL A 556 -7.72 -7.82 -15.91
N SER A 557 -6.56 -8.40 -15.60
CA SER A 557 -5.90 -8.14 -14.30
C SER A 557 -5.15 -6.81 -14.28
N ASP A 558 -4.46 -6.49 -15.38
CA ASP A 558 -3.68 -5.25 -15.53
C ASP A 558 -3.39 -4.93 -17.01
N VAL A 559 -3.07 -3.66 -17.28
CA VAL A 559 -2.81 -3.15 -18.64
C VAL A 559 -1.54 -3.76 -19.25
N LEU A 560 -0.53 -4.07 -18.44
CA LEU A 560 0.77 -4.60 -18.89
C LEU A 560 0.63 -6.02 -19.45
N ILE A 561 -0.16 -6.87 -18.79
CA ILE A 561 -0.39 -8.28 -19.15
C ILE A 561 -1.44 -8.42 -20.27
N ASP A 562 -2.57 -7.69 -20.18
CA ASP A 562 -3.73 -7.89 -21.06
C ASP A 562 -3.85 -6.91 -22.23
N LYS A 563 -2.94 -5.93 -22.32
CA LYS A 563 -2.92 -4.85 -23.32
C LYS A 563 -4.12 -3.90 -23.21
N ARG A 564 -3.86 -2.61 -23.44
CA ARG A 564 -4.84 -1.50 -23.41
C ARG A 564 -6.16 -1.77 -24.16
N LYS A 565 -6.13 -2.55 -25.26
CA LYS A 565 -7.33 -2.89 -26.06
C LYS A 565 -8.33 -3.78 -25.31
N LYS A 566 -7.89 -4.81 -24.58
CA LYS A 566 -8.81 -5.68 -23.82
C LYS A 566 -9.41 -4.95 -22.63
N TYR A 567 -8.60 -4.15 -21.96
CA TYR A 567 -9.02 -3.28 -20.86
C TYR A 567 -10.17 -2.35 -21.29
N LYS A 568 -10.02 -1.63 -22.42
CA LYS A 568 -11.08 -0.77 -22.96
C LYS A 568 -12.35 -1.55 -23.32
N LYS A 569 -12.20 -2.76 -23.88
CA LYS A 569 -13.33 -3.65 -24.20
C LYS A 569 -14.08 -4.11 -22.95
N PHE A 570 -13.38 -4.41 -21.85
CA PHE A 570 -13.98 -4.82 -20.58
C PHE A 570 -14.95 -3.76 -20.04
N PHE A 571 -14.50 -2.51 -19.88
CA PHE A 571 -15.38 -1.44 -19.36
C PHE A 571 -16.47 -1.03 -20.36
N ALA A 572 -16.23 -1.16 -21.67
CA ALA A 572 -17.28 -0.99 -22.66
C ALA A 572 -18.37 -2.08 -22.55
N ALA A 573 -17.99 -3.33 -22.25
CA ALA A 573 -18.93 -4.42 -21.99
C ALA A 573 -19.73 -4.19 -20.71
N LEU A 574 -19.09 -3.71 -19.64
CA LEU A 574 -19.77 -3.33 -18.40
C LEU A 574 -20.82 -2.25 -18.65
N LEU A 575 -20.44 -1.16 -19.33
CA LEU A 575 -21.38 -0.08 -19.67
C LEU A 575 -22.55 -0.58 -20.53
N SER A 576 -22.27 -1.47 -21.49
CA SER A 576 -23.31 -2.08 -22.33
C SER A 576 -24.27 -2.94 -21.50
N ARG A 577 -23.77 -3.65 -20.49
CA ARG A 577 -24.61 -4.46 -19.59
C ARG A 577 -25.47 -3.58 -18.69
N MET A 578 -24.91 -2.51 -18.14
CA MET A 578 -25.67 -1.51 -17.36
C MET A 578 -26.80 -0.90 -18.18
N ARG A 579 -26.55 -0.58 -19.47
CA ARG A 579 -27.60 -0.12 -20.40
C ARG A 579 -28.67 -1.17 -20.65
N ALA A 580 -28.28 -2.43 -20.84
CA ALA A 580 -29.23 -3.53 -21.07
C ALA A 580 -30.15 -3.77 -19.87
N GLN A 581 -29.69 -3.48 -18.65
CA GLN A 581 -30.50 -3.51 -17.43
C GLN A 581 -31.33 -2.23 -17.22
N GLY A 582 -31.30 -1.28 -18.15
CA GLY A 582 -32.06 -0.02 -18.07
C GLY A 582 -31.51 1.00 -17.09
N LEU A 583 -30.31 0.77 -16.54
CA LEU A 583 -29.69 1.66 -15.53
C LEU A 583 -29.20 2.97 -16.15
N VAL A 584 -28.88 2.98 -17.43
CA VAL A 584 -28.25 4.12 -18.09
C VAL A 584 -29.01 4.46 -19.36
N LYS A 585 -29.47 5.72 -19.45
CA LYS A 585 -30.09 6.28 -20.66
C LYS A 585 -29.20 7.40 -21.23
N GLY A 586 -29.14 7.44 -22.57
CA GLY A 586 -28.45 8.49 -23.33
C GLY A 586 -27.01 8.13 -23.75
N PRO A 587 -26.38 9.00 -24.56
CA PRO A 587 -24.99 8.84 -24.96
C PRO A 587 -24.07 9.07 -23.76
N LEU A 588 -23.16 8.13 -23.52
CA LEU A 588 -22.03 8.28 -22.59
C LEU A 588 -20.74 7.92 -23.31
N ALA A 589 -19.63 8.49 -22.85
CA ALA A 589 -18.30 8.14 -23.38
C ALA A 589 -18.07 6.62 -23.30
N PRO A 590 -17.29 6.00 -24.21
CA PRO A 590 -16.96 4.59 -24.10
C PRO A 590 -15.89 4.33 -23.01
N GLY A 591 -15.83 3.10 -22.52
CA GLY A 591 -14.78 2.65 -21.58
C GLY A 591 -15.01 3.13 -20.14
N VAL A 592 -13.91 3.32 -19.39
CA VAL A 592 -13.95 3.66 -17.95
C VAL A 592 -14.73 4.96 -17.71
N LYS A 593 -14.45 6.01 -18.48
CA LYS A 593 -15.11 7.32 -18.33
C LYS A 593 -16.64 7.22 -18.38
N GLY A 594 -17.18 6.43 -19.31
CA GLY A 594 -18.61 6.21 -19.41
C GLY A 594 -19.21 5.43 -18.23
N VAL A 595 -18.50 4.44 -17.72
CA VAL A 595 -18.93 3.69 -16.52
C VAL A 595 -18.93 4.61 -15.30
N VAL A 596 -17.90 5.43 -15.13
CA VAL A 596 -17.81 6.42 -14.05
C VAL A 596 -18.95 7.44 -14.15
N GLU A 597 -19.20 8.00 -15.34
CA GLU A 597 -20.32 8.92 -15.58
C GLU A 597 -21.67 8.27 -15.31
N ALA A 598 -21.85 7.01 -15.74
CA ALA A 598 -23.06 6.23 -15.48
C ALA A 598 -23.30 6.03 -13.99
N VAL A 599 -22.28 5.58 -13.24
CA VAL A 599 -22.37 5.38 -11.80
C VAL A 599 -22.63 6.70 -11.10
N LYS A 600 -21.92 7.80 -11.44
CA LYS A 600 -22.19 9.14 -10.89
C LYS A 600 -23.64 9.57 -11.13
N LYS A 601 -24.18 9.35 -12.34
CA LYS A 601 -25.56 9.71 -12.68
C LYS A 601 -26.57 8.89 -11.87
N LEU A 602 -26.44 7.56 -11.87
CA LEU A 602 -27.29 6.65 -11.08
C LEU A 602 -27.28 6.99 -9.60
N SER A 603 -26.09 7.37 -9.12
CA SER A 603 -25.87 7.74 -7.72
C SER A 603 -26.58 9.05 -7.33
N ARG A 604 -26.85 9.96 -8.28
CA ARG A 604 -27.58 11.21 -8.05
C ARG A 604 -29.09 11.06 -8.20
N GLU A 605 -29.55 10.12 -9.01
CA GLU A 605 -30.97 9.96 -9.32
C GLU A 605 -31.77 9.24 -8.20
N GLU A 606 -31.12 8.83 -7.11
CA GLU A 606 -31.73 8.13 -5.96
C GLU A 606 -32.81 7.11 -6.37
N VAL A 607 -32.42 6.17 -7.25
CA VAL A 607 -33.36 5.16 -7.76
C VAL A 607 -33.82 4.27 -6.60
N LYS A 608 -34.99 4.58 -6.03
CA LYS A 608 -35.54 3.90 -4.85
C LYS A 608 -35.59 2.39 -5.06
N GLY A 609 -34.98 1.65 -4.13
CA GLY A 609 -35.01 0.19 -4.09
C GLY A 609 -33.98 -0.52 -4.97
N LEU A 610 -33.15 0.22 -5.71
CA LEU A 610 -32.04 -0.37 -6.45
C LEU A 610 -30.80 -0.43 -5.54
N ASP A 611 -30.35 -1.65 -5.21
CA ASP A 611 -29.02 -1.88 -4.65
C ASP A 611 -28.00 -1.73 -5.78
N LEU A 612 -27.45 -0.52 -5.91
CA LEU A 612 -26.59 -0.17 -7.03
C LEU A 612 -25.28 -0.98 -6.98
N GLN A 613 -24.76 -1.24 -5.78
CA GLN A 613 -23.53 -2.01 -5.59
C GLN A 613 -23.71 -3.45 -6.08
N SER A 614 -24.76 -4.14 -5.62
CA SER A 614 -25.07 -5.52 -6.04
C SER A 614 -25.36 -5.60 -7.54
N THR A 615 -26.04 -4.59 -8.10
CA THR A 615 -26.36 -4.53 -9.52
C THR A 615 -25.10 -4.39 -10.39
N ILE A 616 -24.16 -3.53 -10.00
CA ILE A 616 -22.86 -3.38 -10.70
C ILE A 616 -22.07 -4.69 -10.60
N LEU A 617 -22.03 -5.32 -9.42
CA LEU A 617 -21.34 -6.59 -9.23
C LEU A 617 -21.94 -7.70 -10.09
N GLN A 618 -23.26 -7.77 -10.19
CA GLN A 618 -23.96 -8.70 -11.08
C GLN A 618 -23.59 -8.44 -12.54
N CYS A 619 -23.61 -7.18 -12.99
CA CYS A 619 -23.18 -6.83 -14.35
C CYS A 619 -21.75 -7.32 -14.64
N LEU A 620 -20.82 -7.11 -13.71
CA LEU A 620 -19.42 -7.55 -13.82
C LEU A 620 -19.29 -9.08 -13.96
N GLN A 621 -20.08 -9.84 -13.21
CA GLN A 621 -20.09 -11.31 -13.27
C GLN A 621 -20.75 -11.87 -14.54
N GLU A 622 -21.69 -11.13 -15.12
CA GLU A 622 -22.39 -11.52 -16.36
C GLU A 622 -21.58 -11.18 -17.62
N ILE A 623 -20.61 -10.27 -17.54
CA ILE A 623 -19.68 -10.01 -18.65
C ILE A 623 -18.96 -11.31 -19.01
N ARG A 624 -18.90 -11.61 -20.30
CA ARG A 624 -18.06 -12.68 -20.85
C ARG A 624 -16.99 -12.06 -21.74
N LEU A 625 -15.73 -12.24 -21.37
CA LEU A 625 -14.59 -11.95 -22.24
C LEU A 625 -14.03 -13.28 -22.73
N ASP A 626 -14.17 -13.54 -24.03
CA ASP A 626 -13.99 -14.85 -24.62
C ASP A 626 -14.89 -15.90 -23.93
N THR A 627 -14.31 -16.74 -23.08
CA THR A 627 -14.97 -17.82 -22.33
C THR A 627 -15.00 -17.58 -20.82
N ILE A 628 -14.50 -16.43 -20.35
CA ILE A 628 -14.27 -16.16 -18.93
C ILE A 628 -15.23 -15.08 -18.42
N SER A 629 -15.70 -15.27 -17.19
CA SER A 629 -16.46 -14.29 -16.42
C SER A 629 -15.67 -13.01 -16.24
N GLY A 630 -16.29 -11.84 -16.44
CA GLY A 630 -15.63 -10.55 -16.24
C GLY A 630 -15.05 -10.37 -14.85
N LEU A 631 -15.61 -11.08 -13.87
CA LEU A 631 -15.09 -11.21 -12.52
C LEU A 631 -15.06 -12.70 -12.14
N VAL A 632 -13.89 -13.19 -11.74
CA VAL A 632 -13.67 -14.58 -11.32
C VAL A 632 -13.59 -14.61 -9.80
N ASP A 633 -14.43 -15.42 -9.16
CA ASP A 633 -14.40 -15.61 -7.72
C ASP A 633 -13.45 -16.78 -7.37
N ALA A 634 -12.42 -16.49 -6.57
CA ALA A 634 -11.40 -17.48 -6.22
C ALA A 634 -12.00 -18.68 -5.46
N SER A 635 -13.00 -18.43 -4.60
CA SER A 635 -13.68 -19.49 -3.84
C SER A 635 -14.47 -20.42 -4.74
N GLU A 636 -15.19 -19.86 -5.72
CA GLU A 636 -15.96 -20.62 -6.69
C GLU A 636 -15.06 -21.45 -7.62
N GLU A 637 -13.91 -20.90 -8.03
CA GLU A 637 -12.99 -21.61 -8.91
C GLU A 637 -12.32 -22.81 -8.21
N LEU A 638 -11.93 -22.67 -6.94
CA LEU A 638 -11.38 -23.78 -6.16
C LEU A 638 -12.41 -24.90 -5.93
N LEU A 639 -13.67 -24.55 -5.62
CA LEU A 639 -14.76 -25.52 -5.52
C LEU A 639 -15.04 -26.21 -6.86
N ARG A 640 -15.09 -25.46 -7.96
CA ARG A 640 -15.32 -25.99 -9.31
C ARG A 640 -14.26 -27.03 -9.70
N ARG A 641 -13.02 -26.86 -9.24
CA ARG A 641 -11.91 -27.79 -9.46
C ARG A 641 -11.90 -28.98 -8.50
N GLY A 642 -12.73 -28.97 -7.45
CA GLY A 642 -12.69 -29.95 -6.37
C GLY A 642 -11.42 -29.84 -5.52
N LEU A 643 -10.82 -28.65 -5.42
CA LEU A 643 -9.61 -28.37 -4.64
C LEU A 643 -9.91 -27.72 -3.28
N ALA A 644 -11.19 -27.48 -3.00
CA ALA A 644 -11.68 -27.05 -1.69
C ALA A 644 -13.06 -27.68 -1.45
N ILE A 645 -13.52 -27.60 -0.20
CA ILE A 645 -14.89 -27.96 0.21
C ILE A 645 -15.60 -26.73 0.75
N VAL A 646 -16.94 -26.77 0.84
CA VAL A 646 -17.68 -25.67 1.47
C VAL A 646 -17.46 -25.73 2.97
N TYR A 647 -16.98 -24.63 3.56
CA TYR A 647 -16.80 -24.54 5.00
C TYR A 647 -18.18 -24.52 5.69
N LYS A 648 -18.43 -25.44 6.63
CA LYS A 648 -19.72 -25.61 7.34
C LYS A 648 -19.64 -25.28 8.85
N GLY A 649 -18.68 -24.44 9.24
CA GLY A 649 -18.52 -23.98 10.63
C GLY A 649 -19.73 -23.20 11.16
N TRP A 650 -19.93 -23.24 12.48
CA TRP A 650 -21.03 -22.54 13.17
C TRP A 650 -21.05 -21.02 12.97
N ASN A 651 -19.90 -20.39 12.70
CA ASN A 651 -19.76 -18.95 12.48
C ASN A 651 -19.24 -18.63 11.06
N VAL A 652 -19.57 -19.45 10.06
CA VAL A 652 -19.23 -19.10 8.67
C VAL A 652 -19.96 -17.83 8.29
N LYS A 653 -19.20 -16.83 7.87
CA LYS A 653 -19.77 -15.65 7.24
C LYS A 653 -19.99 -15.99 5.78
N TYR A 654 -21.26 -16.04 5.37
CA TYR A 654 -21.66 -16.13 3.96
C TYR A 654 -21.99 -14.72 3.43
N ASP A 655 -21.72 -14.45 2.16
CA ASP A 655 -22.10 -13.23 1.44
C ASP A 655 -23.59 -13.33 1.00
N GLY A 656 -24.44 -13.66 1.96
CA GLY A 656 -25.86 -13.99 1.77
C GLY A 656 -26.13 -15.47 1.46
N ASP A 657 -27.40 -15.86 1.61
CA ASP A 657 -27.87 -17.24 1.42
C ASP A 657 -27.74 -17.71 -0.03
N THR A 658 -28.01 -16.83 -1.01
CA THR A 658 -27.83 -17.13 -2.43
C THR A 658 -26.39 -17.53 -2.76
N GLN A 659 -25.41 -16.86 -2.16
CA GLN A 659 -24.01 -17.22 -2.38
C GLN A 659 -23.68 -18.56 -1.72
N LYS A 660 -24.20 -18.84 -0.52
CA LYS A 660 -24.04 -20.14 0.14
C LYS A 660 -24.60 -21.28 -0.70
N GLU A 661 -25.82 -21.14 -1.23
CA GLU A 661 -26.43 -22.11 -2.14
C GLU A 661 -25.58 -22.34 -3.40
N ARG A 662 -25.04 -21.26 -3.97
CA ARG A 662 -24.14 -21.33 -5.13
C ARG A 662 -22.87 -22.12 -4.82
N LEU A 663 -22.22 -21.87 -3.67
CA LEU A 663 -21.03 -22.64 -3.27
C LEU A 663 -21.36 -24.13 -3.09
N ASN A 664 -22.47 -24.46 -2.43
CA ASN A 664 -22.92 -25.85 -2.28
C ASN A 664 -23.17 -26.51 -3.63
N HIS A 665 -23.80 -25.80 -4.57
CA HIS A 665 -24.05 -26.32 -5.92
C HIS A 665 -22.75 -26.62 -6.68
N LEU A 666 -21.73 -25.76 -6.55
CA LEU A 666 -20.42 -25.97 -7.17
C LEU A 666 -19.71 -27.19 -6.58
N GLU A 667 -19.72 -27.34 -5.25
CA GLU A 667 -19.17 -28.52 -4.56
C GLU A 667 -19.85 -29.81 -5.03
N SER A 668 -21.19 -29.89 -5.00
CA SER A 668 -21.94 -31.06 -5.47
C SER A 668 -21.70 -31.36 -6.97
N THR A 669 -21.39 -30.34 -7.76
CA THR A 669 -21.06 -30.53 -9.17
C THR A 669 -19.65 -31.09 -9.35
N ALA A 670 -18.67 -30.62 -8.58
CA ALA A 670 -17.33 -31.19 -8.55
C ALA A 670 -17.34 -32.64 -8.05
N GLU A 671 -18.18 -32.95 -7.04
CA GLU A 671 -18.40 -34.29 -6.51
C GLU A 671 -18.95 -35.24 -7.58
N ARG A 672 -20.04 -34.86 -8.26
CA ARG A 672 -20.61 -35.67 -9.35
C ARG A 672 -19.65 -35.91 -10.51
N ARG A 673 -18.70 -35.00 -10.73
CA ARG A 673 -17.68 -35.09 -11.79
C ARG A 673 -16.40 -35.79 -11.32
N LEU A 674 -16.34 -36.23 -10.06
CA LEU A 674 -15.15 -36.83 -9.46
C LEU A 674 -13.89 -35.95 -9.66
N CYS A 675 -14.06 -34.63 -9.56
CA CYS A 675 -12.97 -33.67 -9.76
C CYS A 675 -12.14 -33.47 -8.48
N GLY A 676 -10.82 -33.35 -8.64
CA GLY A 676 -9.89 -33.09 -7.53
C GLY A 676 -10.06 -34.09 -6.40
N ARG A 677 -10.35 -33.60 -5.19
CA ARG A 677 -10.56 -34.39 -3.98
C ARG A 677 -11.60 -35.50 -4.16
N TRP A 678 -12.65 -35.23 -4.94
CA TRP A 678 -13.74 -36.17 -5.14
C TRP A 678 -13.37 -37.34 -6.06
N GLY A 679 -12.27 -37.23 -6.79
CA GLY A 679 -11.69 -38.33 -7.58
C GLY A 679 -10.73 -39.22 -6.79
N LEU A 680 -10.32 -38.80 -5.59
CA LEU A 680 -9.40 -39.58 -4.74
C LEU A 680 -10.10 -40.79 -4.10
N PRO A 681 -9.38 -41.82 -3.65
CA PRO A 681 -9.93 -42.85 -2.78
C PRO A 681 -10.52 -42.26 -1.49
N GLU A 682 -11.54 -42.91 -0.93
CA GLU A 682 -12.29 -42.40 0.24
C GLU A 682 -11.40 -42.09 1.45
N TYR A 683 -10.39 -42.94 1.71
CA TYR A 683 -9.45 -42.74 2.82
C TYR A 683 -8.56 -41.49 2.66
N CYS A 684 -8.43 -40.93 1.45
CA CYS A 684 -7.71 -39.67 1.20
C CYS A 684 -8.62 -38.44 1.38
N ARG A 685 -9.94 -38.62 1.50
CA ARG A 685 -10.93 -37.53 1.58
C ARG A 685 -11.20 -37.10 3.02
N VAL A 686 -10.15 -36.99 3.85
CA VAL A 686 -10.26 -36.50 5.24
C VAL A 686 -10.59 -35.01 5.24
N ASP A 687 -11.62 -34.57 5.96
CA ASP A 687 -12.00 -33.15 6.05
C ASP A 687 -10.84 -32.31 6.60
N PRO A 688 -10.51 -31.13 6.03
CA PRO A 688 -9.43 -30.27 6.53
C PRO A 688 -9.57 -29.91 8.02
N LYS A 689 -10.79 -29.72 8.52
CA LYS A 689 -11.05 -29.48 9.94
C LYS A 689 -10.66 -30.68 10.81
N ASP A 690 -10.98 -31.90 10.37
CA ASP A 690 -10.67 -33.12 11.11
C ASP A 690 -9.17 -33.40 11.07
N PHE A 691 -8.53 -33.21 9.92
CA PHE A 691 -7.08 -33.33 9.79
C PHE A 691 -6.33 -32.37 10.72
N ARG A 692 -6.74 -31.09 10.78
CA ARG A 692 -6.18 -30.10 11.73
C ARG A 692 -6.37 -30.51 13.19
N ARG A 693 -7.46 -31.22 13.51
CA ARG A 693 -7.75 -31.71 14.87
C ARG A 693 -6.84 -32.88 15.22
N GLU A 694 -6.67 -33.83 14.31
CA GLU A 694 -5.87 -35.04 14.51
C GLU A 694 -4.37 -34.76 14.57
N HIS A 695 -3.87 -33.94 13.66
CA HIS A 695 -2.43 -33.68 13.51
C HIS A 695 -1.97 -32.49 14.34
N GLY A 696 -2.89 -31.87 15.10
CA GLY A 696 -2.71 -30.58 15.73
C GLY A 696 -2.56 -29.47 14.69
N ARG A 697 -2.95 -28.24 15.05
CA ARG A 697 -2.40 -27.09 14.36
C ARG A 697 -0.90 -27.09 14.68
N ASN A 698 -0.08 -27.60 13.78
CA ASN A 698 1.37 -27.76 13.91
C ASN A 698 2.13 -26.40 14.04
N ARG A 699 1.53 -25.38 14.67
CA ARG A 699 2.08 -24.03 14.89
C ARG A 699 3.10 -24.00 16.04
N GLY A 700 3.93 -25.04 16.18
CA GLY A 700 5.04 -25.07 17.15
C GLY A 700 4.72 -25.59 18.56
N GLY A 701 3.49 -26.06 18.82
CA GLY A 701 3.19 -26.78 20.05
C GLY A 701 3.79 -28.20 20.01
N LYS A 702 4.64 -28.57 20.99
CA LYS A 702 5.17 -29.93 21.12
C LYS A 702 4.03 -30.94 20.99
N PRO A 703 4.16 -31.99 20.15
CA PRO A 703 3.12 -33.00 19.99
C PRO A 703 2.76 -33.56 21.38
N ARG A 704 1.47 -33.52 21.74
CA ARG A 704 0.99 -34.16 22.96
C ARG A 704 1.34 -35.64 22.85
N ALA A 705 2.20 -36.12 23.76
CA ALA A 705 2.65 -37.50 23.81
C ALA A 705 1.50 -38.43 24.25
N ASN A 706 0.50 -38.64 23.41
CA ASN A 706 -0.42 -39.76 23.54
C ASN A 706 0.16 -40.94 22.77
N ARG A 707 1.04 -41.70 23.45
CA ARG A 707 1.38 -43.06 23.06
C ARG A 707 0.14 -43.92 23.31
N GLY A 708 -0.43 -44.53 22.27
CA GLY A 708 -1.52 -45.49 22.49
C GLY A 708 -2.14 -46.13 21.27
N HIS A 709 -2.82 -45.36 20.40
CA HIS A 709 -3.90 -45.99 19.61
C HIS A 709 -4.05 -45.60 18.12
N CYS A 710 -3.13 -44.86 17.50
CA CYS A 710 -3.31 -44.45 16.10
C CYS A 710 -2.62 -45.34 15.04
N THR A 711 -1.93 -46.42 15.41
CA THR A 711 -1.29 -47.32 14.43
C THR A 711 -2.24 -48.37 13.84
N ASP A 712 -3.35 -48.68 14.51
CA ASP A 712 -4.20 -49.82 14.11
C ASP A 712 -5.23 -49.45 13.01
N ALA A 713 -5.61 -48.18 12.89
CA ALA A 713 -6.45 -47.70 11.79
C ALA A 713 -5.71 -47.65 10.43
N LEU A 714 -4.37 -47.73 10.42
CA LEU A 714 -3.54 -47.60 9.21
C LEU A 714 -3.08 -48.94 8.62
N LEU A 715 -3.37 -50.07 9.28
CA LEU A 715 -2.95 -51.43 8.87
C LEU A 715 -4.10 -52.34 8.37
N GLY A 716 -5.36 -51.91 8.47
CA GLY A 716 -6.54 -52.72 8.13
C GLY A 716 -6.80 -53.03 6.65
N ILE A 717 -5.86 -52.73 5.72
CA ILE A 717 -6.06 -52.98 4.27
C ILE A 717 -5.40 -54.29 3.80
N LYS A 718 -4.75 -55.06 4.68
CA LYS A 718 -4.06 -56.30 4.27
C LYS A 718 -4.93 -57.57 4.21
N GLU A 719 -6.22 -57.54 4.56
CA GLU A 719 -7.03 -58.77 4.69
C GLU A 719 -8.16 -58.98 3.66
N ALA A 720 -8.24 -58.19 2.59
CA ALA A 720 -9.31 -58.34 1.59
C ALA A 720 -8.79 -58.63 0.17
N VAL A 721 -7.88 -59.61 0.02
CA VAL A 721 -7.64 -60.28 -1.28
C VAL A 721 -7.40 -61.78 -1.03
N SER A 722 -8.46 -62.51 -0.71
CA SER A 722 -8.49 -63.97 -0.83
C SER A 722 -8.90 -64.32 -2.27
N ILE A 723 -7.90 -64.67 -3.08
CA ILE A 723 -8.10 -65.27 -4.41
C ILE A 723 -8.62 -66.71 -4.17
N PRO A 724 -9.78 -67.12 -4.75
CA PRO A 724 -10.22 -68.50 -4.63
C PRO A 724 -9.34 -69.39 -5.51
N GLU A 725 -8.63 -70.33 -4.87
CA GLU A 725 -7.89 -71.39 -5.55
C GLU A 725 -8.84 -72.25 -6.42
N ARG A 726 -8.54 -72.31 -7.72
CA ARG A 726 -9.12 -73.29 -8.64
C ARG A 726 -8.69 -74.70 -8.21
N LYS A 727 -9.64 -75.50 -7.75
CA LYS A 727 -9.49 -76.96 -7.71
C LYS A 727 -9.48 -77.49 -9.14
N SER A 728 -8.35 -78.07 -9.53
CA SER A 728 -8.23 -78.95 -10.69
C SER A 728 -8.96 -80.27 -10.41
N GLU A 729 -10.08 -80.51 -11.07
CA GLU A 729 -10.64 -81.84 -11.22
C GLU A 729 -9.89 -82.58 -12.34
N THR A 730 -9.08 -83.55 -11.95
CA THR A 730 -8.65 -84.65 -12.80
C THR A 730 -9.82 -85.62 -12.99
N ALA A 731 -10.38 -85.67 -14.20
CA ALA A 731 -11.18 -86.79 -14.67
C ALA A 731 -10.24 -87.86 -15.24
N GLY A 732 -10.37 -89.09 -14.77
CA GLY A 732 -9.76 -90.26 -15.40
C GLY A 732 -10.72 -90.90 -16.40
N THR A 733 -10.20 -91.24 -17.58
CA THR A 733 -10.27 -92.55 -18.28
C THR A 733 -9.46 -92.46 -19.55
#